data_AF-A0A7W2YNU7-F1
#
_entry.id   AF-A0A7W2YNU7-F1
#
_cell.length_a   1.000
_cell.length_b   1.000
_cell.length_c   1.000
_cell.angle_alpha   90.00
_cell.angle_beta   90.00
_cell.angle_gamma   90.00
#
_symmetry.space_group_name_H-M   'P 1'
#
loop_
_entity.id
_entity.type
_entity.pdbx_description
1 polymer ?
#
loop_
_entity_poly.entity_id
_entity_poly.type
_entity_poly.pdbx_seq_one_letter_code
_entity_poly.pdbx_strand_id
1 'polypeptide(L)'
;MSLIEQLADLVGFHPSYTGTFGDTVYAKDQAKSALLKAMGFDLDEASLSNSIATLNQNQWTQVLPVVHIVKREEQQHTIRVSLPKIGSLLLNWKVTPELGSTIGNEVVGAFNVEDMQVIAESTIDETQYCQYLINLPSLEQGYYQFTISFGETQTSCPLIYAPKTCFSVQEASSNKVWGYTAQLYSLLSKDNWGMGDFTDLAELVKKSAKQQAATIGLNPLHPLYQNNPAHRSPYSPSSRCFLNPLYIDVSKIPNFELCELAQTEVNSEAFQQRIANTKASNLVDYPEVAKLKFEIVALLFEDFYVNSTAKSNNTCYKNMAVEFEHFKQINGHDLQRFATFDALYEHFHLADENTYGWPDWPIKFQDPDSEEVHKFKLSHAKRIEYFCFLQWLAHQQLNAVSQLTVDKEMAIGLYLDLAVGCDGSGFDVWSDKEVYVAGASIGAPPDGMNPLGQNWGLTPINPVALQKQGYQPLVKALRSSMQYAGALRIDHILGLMRQYWVAPGMEADEGVYISFPWDDILRIIALESRRNNCVVIGEDLGNVPEGFSETIQNAGLLSFKVLFFERWDSGLFKRPDNFPTQSVVTVATHDTSTLTGWWQGRDLQWRQQLNLYPNDEAGLADRNARVSERENLIAALNDLQVIDMSKAPQLEPAQMNNELSVAVQKYLAKSSSHLQLIPLEDALELTEQVNIPGTIDQHPNWLQKLPVSVEDFDKTNSVQAIAQAMNIARPK
;
A
#
# COMPACT_ATOMS: atom_id res chain seq x y z
N MET A 1 14.01 -17.19 -31.53
CA MET A 1 13.52 -17.03 -30.16
C MET A 1 13.55 -18.39 -29.49
N SER A 2 14.31 -18.54 -28.40
CA SER A 2 14.37 -19.78 -27.62
C SER A 2 13.00 -20.10 -26.99
N LEU A 3 12.76 -21.34 -26.54
CA LEU A 3 11.51 -21.68 -25.84
C LEU A 3 11.34 -20.86 -24.56
N ILE A 4 12.43 -20.56 -23.86
CA ILE A 4 12.42 -19.70 -22.66
C ILE A 4 11.97 -18.29 -23.01
N GLU A 5 12.50 -17.71 -24.09
CA GLU A 5 12.07 -16.37 -24.55
C GLU A 5 10.60 -16.36 -24.97
N GLN A 6 10.14 -17.39 -25.69
CA GLN A 6 8.74 -17.50 -26.09
C GLN A 6 7.80 -17.58 -24.87
N LEU A 7 8.16 -18.40 -23.87
CA LEU A 7 7.36 -18.50 -22.65
C LEU A 7 7.40 -17.19 -21.84
N ALA A 8 8.58 -16.58 -21.70
CA ALA A 8 8.76 -15.30 -21.01
C ALA A 8 7.89 -14.20 -21.62
N ASP A 9 7.89 -14.08 -22.96
CA ASP A 9 7.06 -13.11 -23.68
C ASP A 9 5.56 -13.36 -23.44
N LEU A 10 5.12 -14.63 -23.46
CA LEU A 10 3.71 -15.00 -23.21
C LEU A 10 3.23 -14.65 -21.80
N VAL A 11 4.14 -14.60 -20.82
CA VAL A 11 3.80 -14.28 -19.42
C VAL A 11 4.26 -12.87 -19.00
N GLY A 12 4.60 -12.02 -19.97
CA GLY A 12 4.74 -10.58 -19.79
C GLY A 12 6.14 -10.05 -19.50
N PHE A 13 7.19 -10.84 -19.69
CA PHE A 13 8.58 -10.39 -19.52
C PHE A 13 8.94 -9.38 -20.61
N HIS A 14 9.66 -8.33 -20.23
CA HIS A 14 10.24 -7.38 -21.17
C HIS A 14 11.59 -7.93 -21.65
N PRO A 15 11.85 -8.04 -22.97
CA PRO A 15 13.14 -8.51 -23.47
C PRO A 15 14.27 -7.49 -23.23
N SER A 16 13.91 -6.22 -23.08
CA SER A 16 14.82 -5.11 -22.81
C SER A 16 14.08 -3.91 -22.24
N TYR A 17 14.81 -2.96 -21.64
CA TYR A 17 14.29 -1.67 -21.21
C TYR A 17 15.29 -0.54 -21.46
N THR A 18 14.82 0.71 -21.44
CA THR A 18 15.68 1.90 -21.54
C THR A 18 16.24 2.25 -20.16
N GLY A 19 17.56 2.21 -20.02
CA GLY A 19 18.29 2.63 -18.84
C GLY A 19 18.24 4.15 -18.67
N THR A 20 18.62 4.62 -17.48
CA THR A 20 18.57 6.05 -17.11
C THR A 20 19.44 6.94 -18.01
N PHE A 21 20.48 6.38 -18.63
CA PHE A 21 21.36 7.11 -19.54
C PHE A 21 20.99 6.93 -21.02
N GLY A 22 19.80 6.40 -21.30
CA GLY A 22 19.27 6.18 -22.65
C GLY A 22 19.79 4.93 -23.34
N ASP A 23 20.61 4.12 -22.66
CA ASP A 23 21.07 2.83 -23.12
C ASP A 23 19.94 1.79 -23.13
N THR A 24 20.07 0.76 -23.96
CA THR A 24 19.12 -0.37 -23.97
C THR A 24 19.73 -1.52 -23.19
N VAL A 25 19.09 -1.88 -22.08
CA VAL A 25 19.49 -3.00 -21.22
C VAL A 25 18.66 -4.23 -21.59
N TYR A 26 19.32 -5.33 -21.94
CA TYR A 26 18.67 -6.59 -22.32
C TYR A 26 18.57 -7.55 -21.14
N ALA A 27 17.41 -8.21 -21.00
CA ALA A 27 17.19 -9.22 -19.97
C ALA A 27 18.08 -10.45 -20.21
N LYS A 28 18.86 -10.84 -19.20
CA LYS A 28 19.73 -12.03 -19.24
C LYS A 28 18.89 -13.32 -19.23
N ASP A 29 19.27 -14.32 -20.02
CA ASP A 29 18.56 -15.60 -20.06
C ASP A 29 18.56 -16.35 -18.72
N GLN A 30 19.61 -16.17 -17.92
CA GLN A 30 19.68 -16.70 -16.56
C GLN A 30 18.59 -16.09 -15.66
N ALA A 31 18.37 -14.76 -15.75
CA ALA A 31 17.33 -14.07 -14.99
C ALA A 31 15.93 -14.55 -15.41
N LYS A 32 15.67 -14.64 -16.73
CA LYS A 32 14.40 -15.17 -17.27
C LYS A 32 14.13 -16.58 -16.75
N SER A 33 15.13 -17.46 -16.82
CA SER A 33 15.01 -18.85 -16.37
C SER A 33 14.72 -18.93 -14.86
N ALA A 34 15.48 -18.20 -14.05
CA ALA A 34 15.29 -18.20 -12.60
C ALA A 34 13.90 -17.70 -12.19
N LEU A 35 13.42 -16.62 -12.81
CA LEU A 35 12.10 -16.06 -12.54
C LEU A 35 10.96 -16.95 -13.05
N LEU A 36 11.05 -17.52 -14.25
CA LEU A 36 10.05 -18.47 -14.75
C LEU A 36 9.92 -19.69 -13.84
N LYS A 37 11.06 -20.22 -13.36
CA LYS A 37 11.06 -21.31 -12.38
C LYS A 37 10.40 -20.88 -11.07
N ALA A 38 10.70 -19.67 -10.59
CA ALA A 38 10.07 -19.12 -9.38
C ALA A 38 8.56 -18.86 -9.55
N MET A 39 8.09 -18.61 -10.78
CA MET A 39 6.67 -18.53 -11.13
C MET A 39 5.98 -19.91 -11.23
N GLY A 40 6.73 -21.00 -11.03
CA GLY A 40 6.22 -22.37 -11.03
C GLY A 40 6.29 -23.10 -12.38
N PHE A 41 7.04 -22.59 -13.37
CA PHE A 41 7.22 -23.26 -14.66
C PHE A 41 8.37 -24.28 -14.63
N ASP A 42 8.12 -25.47 -15.16
CA ASP A 42 9.17 -26.44 -15.50
C ASP A 42 9.85 -26.06 -16.81
N LEU A 43 11.19 -26.05 -16.80
CA LEU A 43 12.01 -25.49 -17.89
C LEU A 43 12.67 -26.56 -18.78
N ASP A 44 12.29 -27.83 -18.64
CA ASP A 44 12.69 -28.84 -19.64
C ASP A 44 11.93 -28.62 -20.96
N GLU A 45 12.52 -29.07 -22.07
CA GLU A 45 12.04 -28.77 -23.43
C GLU A 45 10.58 -29.20 -23.67
N ALA A 46 10.18 -30.35 -23.11
CA ALA A 46 8.83 -30.88 -23.26
C ALA A 46 7.82 -30.04 -22.47
N SER A 47 8.14 -29.72 -21.21
CA SER A 47 7.29 -28.87 -20.35
C SER A 47 7.16 -27.44 -20.89
N LEU A 48 8.23 -26.85 -21.41
CA LEU A 48 8.20 -25.54 -22.06
C LEU A 48 7.29 -25.56 -23.29
N SER A 49 7.49 -26.53 -24.19
CA SER A 49 6.69 -26.65 -25.41
C SER A 49 5.21 -26.84 -25.08
N ASN A 50 4.89 -27.65 -24.08
CA ASN A 50 3.53 -27.88 -23.62
C ASN A 50 2.90 -26.61 -22.99
N SER A 51 3.66 -25.87 -22.18
CA SER A 51 3.19 -24.63 -21.55
C SER A 51 2.91 -23.55 -22.61
N ILE A 52 3.81 -23.38 -23.58
CA ILE A 52 3.65 -22.46 -24.71
C ILE A 52 2.43 -22.85 -25.56
N ALA A 53 2.28 -24.13 -25.90
CA ALA A 53 1.13 -24.62 -26.65
C ALA A 53 -0.18 -24.34 -25.88
N THR A 54 -0.23 -24.69 -24.60
CA THR A 54 -1.38 -24.47 -23.73
C THR A 54 -1.76 -22.99 -23.66
N LEU A 55 -0.80 -22.09 -23.38
CA LEU A 55 -1.06 -20.65 -23.28
C LEU A 55 -1.60 -20.06 -24.59
N ASN A 56 -1.06 -20.46 -25.74
CA ASN A 56 -1.54 -20.01 -27.05
C ASN A 56 -2.94 -20.55 -27.40
N GLN A 57 -3.24 -21.76 -26.95
CA GLN A 57 -4.49 -22.47 -27.23
C GLN A 57 -5.62 -22.13 -26.25
N ASN A 58 -5.31 -21.63 -25.04
CA ASN A 58 -6.28 -21.36 -23.97
C ASN A 58 -7.48 -20.52 -24.42
N GLN A 59 -7.28 -19.55 -25.31
CA GLN A 59 -8.37 -18.73 -25.84
C GLN A 59 -9.45 -19.56 -26.58
N TRP A 60 -9.12 -20.77 -27.03
CA TRP A 60 -10.00 -21.70 -27.74
C TRP A 60 -10.44 -22.86 -26.85
N THR A 61 -9.52 -23.43 -26.08
CA THR A 61 -9.78 -24.63 -25.27
C THR A 61 -10.50 -24.32 -23.96
N GLN A 62 -10.40 -23.11 -23.43
CA GLN A 62 -11.16 -22.69 -22.25
C GLN A 62 -12.52 -22.13 -22.65
N VAL A 63 -13.57 -22.65 -22.01
CA VAL A 63 -14.94 -22.24 -22.29
C VAL A 63 -15.20 -20.78 -21.93
N LEU A 64 -14.70 -20.35 -20.77
CA LEU A 64 -14.80 -18.99 -20.28
C LEU A 64 -13.40 -18.35 -20.19
N PRO A 65 -13.30 -17.01 -20.27
CA PRO A 65 -12.06 -16.33 -19.92
C PRO A 65 -11.72 -16.60 -18.44
N VAL A 66 -10.44 -16.43 -18.09
CA VAL A 66 -9.96 -16.58 -16.71
C VAL A 66 -10.70 -15.65 -15.75
N VAL A 67 -10.95 -14.42 -16.18
CA VAL A 67 -11.73 -13.38 -15.51
C VAL A 67 -12.32 -12.47 -16.59
N HIS A 68 -13.49 -11.88 -16.35
CA HIS A 68 -14.11 -10.93 -17.27
C HIS A 68 -14.48 -9.63 -16.55
N ILE A 69 -13.91 -8.52 -17.00
CA ILE A 69 -14.27 -7.18 -16.52
C ILE A 69 -15.24 -6.53 -17.49
N VAL A 70 -16.45 -6.28 -17.01
CA VAL A 70 -17.49 -5.56 -17.73
C VAL A 70 -17.31 -4.07 -17.50
N LYS A 71 -17.15 -3.32 -18.59
CA LYS A 71 -17.04 -1.86 -18.57
C LYS A 71 -18.43 -1.26 -18.42
N ARG A 72 -18.73 -0.76 -17.22
CA ARG A 72 -20.07 -0.29 -16.86
C ARG A 72 -20.63 0.80 -17.79
N GLU A 73 -19.76 1.60 -18.40
CA GLU A 73 -20.16 2.68 -19.29
C GLU A 73 -20.64 2.21 -20.68
N GLU A 74 -20.48 0.93 -21.03
CA GLU A 74 -20.91 0.40 -22.33
C GLU A 74 -22.43 0.20 -22.37
N GLN A 75 -23.02 0.38 -23.57
CA GLN A 75 -24.47 0.20 -23.76
C GLN A 75 -24.90 -1.27 -23.80
N GLN A 76 -23.98 -2.15 -24.20
CA GLN A 76 -24.19 -3.59 -24.30
C GLN A 76 -22.98 -4.28 -23.71
N HIS A 77 -23.24 -5.29 -22.89
CA HIS A 77 -22.21 -6.08 -22.24
C HIS A 77 -22.22 -7.47 -22.83
N THR A 78 -21.07 -7.97 -23.25
CA THR A 78 -20.94 -9.31 -23.82
C THR A 78 -19.75 -10.04 -23.25
N ILE A 79 -19.90 -11.34 -23.04
CA ILE A 79 -18.79 -12.23 -22.69
C ILE A 79 -18.52 -13.23 -23.83
N ARG A 80 -17.25 -13.45 -24.12
CA ARG A 80 -16.82 -14.46 -25.09
C ARG A 80 -16.88 -15.85 -24.46
N VAL A 81 -17.43 -16.80 -25.21
CA VAL A 81 -17.42 -18.21 -24.86
C VAL A 81 -16.85 -19.03 -26.00
N SER A 82 -15.98 -19.98 -25.70
CA SER A 82 -15.39 -20.90 -26.69
C SER A 82 -15.89 -22.32 -26.47
N LEU A 83 -16.40 -22.97 -27.51
CA LEU A 83 -16.97 -24.31 -27.40
C LEU A 83 -16.51 -25.19 -28.55
N PRO A 84 -16.32 -26.49 -28.31
CA PRO A 84 -16.19 -27.44 -29.41
C PRO A 84 -17.47 -27.43 -30.27
N LYS A 85 -17.31 -27.59 -31.59
CA LYS A 85 -18.41 -27.60 -32.56
C LYS A 85 -19.16 -28.93 -32.51
N ILE A 86 -19.99 -29.10 -31.49
CA ILE A 86 -20.74 -30.34 -31.22
C ILE A 86 -22.24 -30.08 -31.41
N GLY A 87 -22.70 -29.94 -32.66
CA GLY A 87 -24.12 -29.88 -33.03
C GLY A 87 -25.00 -28.96 -32.15
N SER A 88 -26.26 -29.38 -31.94
CA SER A 88 -27.21 -28.67 -31.08
C SER A 88 -26.83 -28.79 -29.61
N LEU A 89 -26.53 -27.67 -28.97
CA LEU A 89 -26.22 -27.59 -27.54
C LEU A 89 -27.04 -26.48 -26.88
N LEU A 90 -27.77 -26.82 -25.81
CA LEU A 90 -28.43 -25.85 -24.93
C LEU A 90 -27.47 -25.47 -23.80
N LEU A 91 -27.17 -24.17 -23.69
CA LEU A 91 -26.33 -23.63 -22.62
C LEU A 91 -27.22 -22.90 -21.61
N ASN A 92 -27.09 -23.30 -20.34
CA ASN A 92 -27.66 -22.55 -19.23
C ASN A 92 -26.55 -21.71 -18.61
N TRP A 93 -26.85 -20.47 -18.26
CA TRP A 93 -25.92 -19.59 -17.59
C TRP A 93 -26.54 -18.95 -16.35
N LYS A 94 -25.67 -18.59 -15.41
CA LYS A 94 -26.04 -17.98 -14.14
C LYS A 94 -25.00 -16.94 -13.73
N VAL A 95 -25.46 -15.76 -13.32
CA VAL A 95 -24.65 -14.74 -12.66
C VAL A 95 -25.03 -14.71 -11.19
N THR A 96 -24.07 -14.92 -10.29
CA THR A 96 -24.28 -14.91 -8.84
C THR A 96 -23.47 -13.78 -8.22
N PRO A 97 -24.05 -12.88 -7.41
CA PRO A 97 -23.28 -11.90 -6.65
C PRO A 97 -22.26 -12.54 -5.71
N GLU A 98 -21.21 -11.79 -5.35
CA GLU A 98 -20.29 -12.15 -4.27
C GLU A 98 -21.04 -12.50 -2.98
N LEU A 99 -20.58 -13.52 -2.25
CA LEU A 99 -21.22 -13.97 -1.01
C LEU A 99 -21.24 -12.82 0.02
N GLY A 100 -22.39 -12.57 0.64
CA GLY A 100 -22.57 -11.46 1.58
C GLY A 100 -22.77 -10.08 0.92
N SER A 101 -22.78 -10.01 -0.42
CA SER A 101 -23.13 -8.80 -1.15
C SER A 101 -24.58 -8.38 -0.86
N THR A 102 -24.79 -7.08 -0.65
CA THR A 102 -26.12 -6.45 -0.64
C THR A 102 -26.61 -6.08 -2.04
N ILE A 103 -25.78 -6.30 -3.06
CA ILE A 103 -26.00 -5.90 -4.45
C ILE A 103 -26.54 -7.07 -5.27
N GLY A 104 -27.67 -6.80 -5.93
CA GLY A 104 -28.23 -7.66 -6.96
C GLY A 104 -28.86 -8.96 -6.47
N ASN A 105 -29.63 -9.59 -7.35
CA ASN A 105 -30.08 -10.98 -7.19
C ASN A 105 -29.38 -11.85 -8.22
N GLU A 106 -29.43 -13.16 -7.99
CA GLU A 106 -29.06 -14.13 -9.00
C GLU A 106 -29.85 -13.93 -10.30
N VAL A 107 -29.15 -13.94 -11.43
CA VAL A 107 -29.76 -13.86 -12.77
C VAL A 107 -29.40 -15.11 -13.54
N VAL A 108 -30.39 -15.70 -14.19
CA VAL A 108 -30.22 -16.92 -15.00
C VAL A 108 -30.74 -16.70 -16.41
N GLY A 109 -30.21 -17.46 -17.35
CA GLY A 109 -30.72 -17.51 -18.71
C GLY A 109 -30.24 -18.75 -19.44
N ALA A 110 -30.73 -18.92 -20.66
CA ALA A 110 -30.34 -20.02 -21.53
C ALA A 110 -30.39 -19.61 -23.00
N PHE A 111 -29.60 -20.28 -23.84
CA PHE A 111 -29.63 -20.12 -25.30
C PHE A 111 -29.18 -21.41 -25.99
N ASN A 112 -29.65 -21.64 -27.22
CA ASN A 112 -29.12 -22.70 -28.06
C ASN A 112 -27.94 -22.16 -28.87
N VAL A 113 -26.87 -22.95 -28.96
CA VAL A 113 -25.68 -22.60 -29.75
C VAL A 113 -26.00 -22.41 -31.24
N GLU A 114 -26.97 -23.16 -31.77
CA GLU A 114 -27.39 -23.05 -33.19
C GLU A 114 -28.00 -21.68 -33.53
N ASP A 115 -28.54 -20.98 -32.52
CA ASP A 115 -29.13 -19.65 -32.68
C ASP A 115 -28.07 -18.54 -32.62
N MET A 116 -26.82 -18.88 -32.32
CA MET A 116 -25.73 -17.91 -32.15
C MET A 116 -24.89 -17.73 -33.41
N GLN A 117 -24.44 -16.49 -33.61
CA GLN A 117 -23.45 -16.19 -34.63
C GLN A 117 -22.05 -16.59 -34.15
N VAL A 118 -21.37 -17.42 -34.94
CA VAL A 118 -19.95 -17.72 -34.75
C VAL A 118 -19.13 -16.48 -35.07
N ILE A 119 -18.29 -16.05 -34.12
CA ILE A 119 -17.41 -14.89 -34.28
C ILE A 119 -15.98 -15.29 -34.67
N ALA A 120 -15.55 -16.50 -34.34
CA ALA A 120 -14.25 -17.05 -34.72
C ALA A 120 -14.27 -18.59 -34.67
N GLU A 121 -13.44 -19.25 -35.49
CA GLU A 121 -13.26 -20.71 -35.50
C GLU A 121 -11.77 -21.08 -35.56
N SER A 122 -11.41 -22.20 -34.95
CA SER A 122 -10.06 -22.79 -35.03
C SER A 122 -10.13 -24.30 -34.83
N THR A 123 -9.13 -25.03 -35.32
CA THR A 123 -9.00 -26.48 -35.11
C THR A 123 -7.76 -26.76 -34.30
N ILE A 124 -7.93 -27.46 -33.17
CA ILE A 124 -6.85 -27.86 -32.26
C ILE A 124 -7.00 -29.36 -32.00
N ASP A 125 -5.95 -30.13 -32.25
CA ASP A 125 -5.90 -31.59 -32.04
C ASP A 125 -7.17 -32.30 -32.56
N GLU A 126 -7.48 -32.06 -33.83
CA GLU A 126 -8.65 -32.59 -34.57
C GLU A 126 -10.03 -32.08 -34.12
N THR A 127 -10.10 -31.31 -33.04
CA THR A 127 -11.34 -30.71 -32.54
C THR A 127 -11.53 -29.31 -33.11
N GLN A 128 -12.66 -29.07 -33.77
CA GLN A 128 -13.06 -27.74 -34.22
C GLN A 128 -13.71 -26.97 -33.06
N TYR A 129 -13.19 -25.79 -32.74
CA TYR A 129 -13.73 -24.85 -31.76
C TYR A 129 -14.38 -23.66 -32.45
N CYS A 130 -15.47 -23.18 -31.86
CA CYS A 130 -16.20 -21.98 -32.28
C CYS A 130 -16.31 -21.04 -31.08
N GLN A 131 -16.07 -19.74 -31.31
CA GLN A 131 -16.30 -18.70 -30.32
C GLN A 131 -17.61 -17.96 -30.58
N TYR A 132 -18.27 -17.57 -29.51
CA TYR A 132 -19.56 -16.87 -29.49
C TYR A 132 -19.54 -15.72 -28.49
N LEU A 133 -20.45 -14.75 -28.67
CA LEU A 133 -20.69 -13.68 -27.70
C LEU A 133 -22.05 -13.87 -27.02
N ILE A 134 -22.05 -13.93 -25.70
CA ILE A 134 -23.27 -13.99 -24.90
C ILE A 134 -23.55 -12.59 -24.36
N ASN A 135 -24.76 -12.09 -24.57
CA ASN A 135 -25.23 -10.85 -23.95
C ASN A 135 -25.36 -11.04 -22.44
N LEU A 136 -24.67 -10.22 -21.67
CA LEU A 136 -24.77 -10.17 -20.23
C LEU A 136 -25.88 -9.20 -19.79
N PRO A 137 -26.58 -9.48 -18.67
CA PRO A 137 -27.53 -8.55 -18.10
C PRO A 137 -26.83 -7.26 -17.65
N SER A 138 -27.52 -6.12 -17.68
CA SER A 138 -26.99 -4.90 -17.05
C SER A 138 -27.10 -5.02 -15.53
N LEU A 139 -25.97 -5.04 -14.83
CA LEU A 139 -25.88 -5.17 -13.37
C LEU A 139 -25.23 -3.95 -12.74
N GLU A 140 -25.41 -3.81 -11.42
CA GLU A 140 -24.71 -2.81 -10.62
C GLU A 140 -23.22 -3.13 -10.53
N GLN A 141 -22.39 -2.11 -10.27
CA GLN A 141 -20.95 -2.30 -10.13
C GLN A 141 -20.63 -3.22 -8.95
N GLY A 142 -19.72 -4.17 -9.13
CA GLY A 142 -19.41 -5.16 -8.11
C GLY A 142 -18.83 -6.44 -8.67
N TYR A 143 -18.69 -7.43 -7.79
CA TYR A 143 -18.09 -8.73 -8.08
C TYR A 143 -19.19 -9.77 -8.14
N TYR A 144 -19.11 -10.61 -9.16
CA TYR A 144 -20.04 -11.69 -9.44
C TYR A 144 -19.25 -12.91 -9.89
N GLN A 145 -19.90 -14.07 -9.88
CA GLN A 145 -19.45 -15.28 -10.54
C GLN A 145 -20.35 -15.54 -11.74
N PHE A 146 -19.77 -15.69 -12.93
CA PHE A 146 -20.49 -16.15 -14.11
C PHE A 146 -20.24 -17.64 -14.32
N THR A 147 -21.32 -18.41 -14.38
CA THR A 147 -21.29 -19.87 -14.51
C THR A 147 -22.05 -20.28 -15.75
N ILE A 148 -21.48 -21.19 -16.53
CA ILE A 148 -22.12 -21.83 -17.68
C ILE A 148 -22.19 -23.34 -17.45
N SER A 149 -23.32 -23.94 -17.83
CA SER A 149 -23.58 -25.38 -17.75
C SER A 149 -24.15 -25.91 -19.06
N PHE A 150 -23.59 -27.01 -19.56
CA PHE A 150 -24.06 -27.74 -20.74
C PHE A 150 -23.69 -29.23 -20.63
N GLY A 151 -24.65 -30.11 -20.93
CA GLY A 151 -24.48 -31.55 -20.69
C GLY A 151 -24.11 -31.81 -19.22
N GLU A 152 -23.01 -32.52 -18.99
CA GLU A 152 -22.43 -32.75 -17.65
C GLU A 152 -21.32 -31.73 -17.29
N THR A 153 -21.00 -30.81 -18.20
CA THR A 153 -19.94 -29.82 -18.00
C THR A 153 -20.49 -28.56 -17.34
N GLN A 154 -19.76 -28.07 -16.33
CA GLN A 154 -19.99 -26.78 -15.70
C GLN A 154 -18.65 -26.05 -15.54
N THR A 155 -18.62 -24.77 -15.90
CA THR A 155 -17.44 -23.91 -15.72
C THR A 155 -17.87 -22.55 -15.21
N SER A 156 -16.96 -21.83 -14.56
CA SER A 156 -17.23 -20.50 -14.04
C SER A 156 -16.00 -19.60 -14.08
N CYS A 157 -16.23 -18.30 -14.18
CA CYS A 157 -15.19 -17.28 -14.06
C CYS A 157 -15.67 -16.10 -13.21
N PRO A 158 -14.76 -15.36 -12.56
CA PRO A 158 -15.08 -14.08 -11.94
C PRO A 158 -15.56 -13.08 -12.99
N LEU A 159 -16.66 -12.41 -12.68
CA LEU A 159 -17.31 -11.39 -13.50
C LEU A 159 -17.38 -10.08 -12.72
N ILE A 160 -16.68 -9.04 -13.18
CA ILE A 160 -16.50 -7.80 -12.43
C ILE A 160 -17.12 -6.64 -13.21
N TYR A 161 -18.19 -6.04 -12.68
CA TYR A 161 -18.76 -4.80 -13.26
C TYR A 161 -18.02 -3.61 -12.67
N ALA A 162 -17.17 -2.98 -13.47
CA ALA A 162 -16.27 -1.93 -12.99
C ALA A 162 -16.52 -0.58 -13.69
N PRO A 163 -16.52 0.54 -12.94
CA PRO A 163 -16.61 1.87 -13.52
C PRO A 163 -15.32 2.24 -14.26
N LYS A 164 -15.39 3.29 -15.09
CA LYS A 164 -14.23 3.84 -15.79
C LYS A 164 -13.28 4.62 -14.90
N THR A 165 -13.82 5.32 -13.91
CA THR A 165 -13.06 6.28 -13.11
C THR A 165 -13.25 6.05 -11.61
N CYS A 166 -12.18 6.30 -10.86
CA CYS A 166 -12.19 6.40 -9.41
C CYS A 166 -13.18 7.48 -8.93
N PHE A 167 -13.49 7.45 -7.63
CA PHE A 167 -14.13 8.55 -6.94
C PHE A 167 -13.21 9.78 -7.01
N SER A 168 -13.68 10.85 -7.64
CA SER A 168 -12.82 11.99 -7.93
C SER A 168 -12.65 12.89 -6.71
N VAL A 169 -11.52 13.60 -6.66
CA VAL A 169 -11.27 14.57 -5.59
C VAL A 169 -12.27 15.75 -5.62
N GLN A 170 -12.84 16.06 -6.78
CA GLN A 170 -13.91 17.06 -6.91
C GLN A 170 -15.24 16.56 -6.33
N GLU A 171 -15.51 15.25 -6.42
CA GLU A 171 -16.65 14.63 -5.73
C GLU A 171 -16.45 14.66 -4.21
N ALA A 172 -15.20 14.54 -3.73
CA ALA A 172 -14.87 14.65 -2.31
C ALA A 172 -14.93 16.10 -1.79
N SER A 173 -14.43 17.07 -2.57
CA SER A 173 -14.50 18.50 -2.27
C SER A 173 -14.51 19.34 -3.53
N SER A 174 -15.45 20.26 -3.66
CA SER A 174 -15.46 21.24 -4.75
C SER A 174 -14.32 22.27 -4.67
N ASN A 175 -13.75 22.46 -3.47
CA ASN A 175 -12.66 23.41 -3.23
C ASN A 175 -11.30 22.71 -3.37
N LYS A 176 -10.26 23.47 -3.74
CA LYS A 176 -8.88 23.00 -3.57
C LYS A 176 -8.58 22.94 -2.08
N VAL A 177 -8.15 21.78 -1.62
CA VAL A 177 -7.94 21.50 -0.19
C VAL A 177 -6.46 21.31 0.14
N TRP A 178 -6.16 21.32 1.43
CA TRP A 178 -4.84 21.04 1.97
C TRP A 178 -4.93 20.14 3.20
N GLY A 179 -3.82 19.49 3.57
CA GLY A 179 -3.72 18.74 4.81
C GLY A 179 -2.29 18.43 5.20
N TYR A 180 -2.12 17.75 6.33
CA TYR A 180 -0.81 17.35 6.83
C TYR A 180 -0.52 15.89 6.50
N THR A 181 0.76 15.52 6.40
CA THR A 181 1.19 14.11 6.42
C THR A 181 2.07 13.85 7.63
N ALA A 182 1.78 12.79 8.38
CA ALA A 182 2.46 12.39 9.59
C ALA A 182 2.99 10.97 9.46
N GLN A 183 4.19 10.75 9.96
CA GLN A 183 4.64 9.41 10.32
C GLN A 183 4.03 9.10 11.70
N LEU A 184 3.00 8.25 11.77
CA LEU A 184 2.22 8.05 13.00
C LEU A 184 3.11 7.65 14.18
N TYR A 185 4.07 6.77 13.95
CA TYR A 185 5.00 6.30 14.99
C TYR A 185 5.85 7.44 15.59
N SER A 186 6.06 8.54 14.87
CA SER A 186 6.91 9.67 15.30
C SER A 186 6.20 10.65 16.22
N LEU A 187 4.86 10.56 16.35
CA LEU A 187 4.10 11.47 17.20
C LEU A 187 4.46 11.29 18.67
N LEU A 188 4.52 12.41 19.38
CA LEU A 188 4.68 12.47 20.83
C LEU A 188 3.43 13.02 21.47
N SER A 189 3.08 12.49 22.64
CA SER A 189 2.07 13.08 23.50
C SER A 189 2.44 12.89 24.96
N LYS A 190 1.64 13.49 25.84
CA LYS A 190 1.79 13.30 27.28
C LYS A 190 1.48 11.88 27.72
N ASP A 191 0.64 11.17 26.98
CA ASP A 191 0.05 9.91 27.44
C ASP A 191 0.58 8.68 26.69
N ASN A 192 1.16 8.85 25.49
CA ASN A 192 1.71 7.72 24.75
C ASN A 192 2.95 7.11 25.40
N TRP A 193 3.22 5.84 25.07
CA TRP A 193 4.26 5.03 25.71
C TRP A 193 5.60 5.09 24.96
N GLY A 194 5.89 6.22 24.29
CA GLY A 194 7.14 6.48 23.59
C GLY A 194 7.08 6.31 22.06
N MET A 195 5.90 6.03 21.51
CA MET A 195 5.60 5.92 20.08
C MET A 195 4.17 6.42 19.86
N GLY A 196 3.93 7.11 18.75
CA GLY A 196 2.60 7.60 18.42
C GLY A 196 1.59 6.47 18.17
N ASP A 197 0.35 6.66 18.61
CA ASP A 197 -0.73 5.68 18.52
C ASP A 197 -2.07 6.28 18.03
N PHE A 198 -3.15 5.48 17.99
CA PHE A 198 -4.43 5.94 17.47
C PHE A 198 -5.10 7.05 18.30
N THR A 199 -4.76 7.20 19.59
CA THR A 199 -5.23 8.35 20.39
C THR A 199 -4.49 9.62 19.99
N ASP A 200 -3.18 9.52 19.74
CA ASP A 200 -2.39 10.65 19.24
C ASP A 200 -2.88 11.10 17.87
N LEU A 201 -3.22 10.15 16.99
CA LEU A 201 -3.84 10.43 15.71
C LEU A 201 -5.19 11.15 15.87
N ALA A 202 -6.04 10.70 16.79
CA ALA A 202 -7.30 11.35 17.08
C ALA A 202 -7.11 12.81 17.54
N GLU A 203 -6.09 13.08 18.37
CA GLU A 203 -5.79 14.44 18.81
C GLU A 203 -5.23 15.30 17.67
N LEU A 204 -4.35 14.75 16.83
CA LEU A 204 -3.85 15.43 15.64
C LEU A 204 -5.02 15.82 14.71
N VAL A 205 -5.96 14.92 14.47
CA VAL A 205 -7.20 15.20 13.70
C VAL A 205 -7.97 16.38 14.30
N LYS A 206 -8.21 16.40 15.62
CA LYS A 206 -8.94 17.52 16.27
C LYS A 206 -8.21 18.85 16.10
N LYS A 207 -6.88 18.84 16.20
CA LYS A 207 -6.02 20.02 16.11
C LYS A 207 -5.97 20.57 14.69
N SER A 208 -5.70 19.71 13.72
CA SER A 208 -5.63 20.08 12.32
C SER A 208 -6.99 20.47 11.74
N ALA A 209 -8.09 19.85 12.18
CA ALA A 209 -9.44 20.27 11.76
C ALA A 209 -9.77 21.71 12.19
N LYS A 210 -9.31 22.16 13.37
CA LYS A 210 -9.45 23.57 13.80
C LYS A 210 -8.67 24.53 12.91
N GLN A 211 -7.57 24.05 12.32
CA GLN A 211 -6.78 24.78 11.33
C GLN A 211 -7.40 24.71 9.93
N GLN A 212 -8.52 24.00 9.72
CA GLN A 212 -9.18 23.78 8.43
C GLN A 212 -8.47 22.82 7.48
N ALA A 213 -7.53 22.01 7.98
CA ALA A 213 -6.98 20.90 7.20
C ALA A 213 -8.10 19.91 6.82
N ALA A 214 -8.12 19.48 5.56
CA ALA A 214 -9.11 18.56 5.03
C ALA A 214 -8.68 17.09 5.12
N THR A 215 -7.39 16.84 5.36
CA THR A 215 -6.84 15.48 5.46
C THR A 215 -5.67 15.38 6.44
N ILE A 216 -5.50 14.19 7.03
CA ILE A 216 -4.23 13.74 7.63
C ILE A 216 -3.78 12.50 6.88
N GLY A 217 -2.62 12.58 6.24
CA GLY A 217 -1.99 11.44 5.62
C GLY A 217 -1.02 10.71 6.54
N LEU A 218 -0.97 9.39 6.43
CA LEU A 218 -0.18 8.52 7.29
C LEU A 218 0.79 7.67 6.48
N ASN A 219 1.84 7.19 7.14
CA ASN A 219 2.60 6.04 6.66
C ASN A 219 1.72 4.79 6.58
N PRO A 220 2.16 3.75 5.87
CA PRO A 220 1.46 2.47 5.88
C PRO A 220 1.25 1.94 7.29
N LEU A 221 0.04 1.47 7.58
CA LEU A 221 -0.35 0.93 8.89
C LEU A 221 -0.42 -0.60 8.92
N HIS A 222 0.22 -1.24 7.94
CA HIS A 222 0.26 -2.69 7.74
C HIS A 222 0.98 -3.42 8.88
N PRO A 223 0.60 -4.67 9.23
CA PRO A 223 1.29 -5.49 10.22
C PRO A 223 2.74 -5.73 9.86
N LEU A 224 3.60 -5.49 10.85
CA LEU A 224 5.00 -5.92 10.83
C LEU A 224 5.11 -7.22 11.62
N TYR A 225 6.14 -7.36 12.46
CA TYR A 225 6.43 -8.60 13.17
C TYR A 225 6.43 -8.35 14.69
N GLN A 226 5.41 -8.87 15.40
CA GLN A 226 5.28 -8.66 16.84
C GLN A 226 6.47 -9.18 17.65
N ASN A 227 7.02 -10.34 17.26
CA ASN A 227 8.18 -10.94 17.91
C ASN A 227 9.52 -10.50 17.31
N ASN A 228 9.50 -9.63 16.28
CA ASN A 228 10.68 -8.94 15.78
C ASN A 228 10.39 -7.44 15.60
N PRO A 229 10.12 -6.71 16.70
CA PRO A 229 9.67 -5.32 16.65
C PRO A 229 10.74 -4.36 16.11
N ALA A 230 12.01 -4.75 16.05
CA ALA A 230 13.06 -3.97 15.40
C ALA A 230 12.89 -3.91 13.87
N HIS A 231 12.18 -4.87 13.26
CA HIS A 231 11.78 -4.82 11.87
C HIS A 231 10.65 -3.80 11.68
N ARG A 232 11.05 -2.54 11.45
CA ARG A 232 10.24 -1.34 11.64
C ARG A 232 9.80 -0.62 10.35
N SER A 233 10.24 -1.10 9.18
CA SER A 233 9.89 -0.45 7.91
C SER A 233 8.41 -0.65 7.60
N PRO A 234 7.60 0.42 7.48
CA PRO A 234 6.19 0.31 7.08
C PRO A 234 6.00 -0.27 5.66
N TYR A 235 7.08 -0.29 4.86
CA TYR A 235 7.09 -0.74 3.47
C TYR A 235 7.54 -2.20 3.31
N SER A 236 7.88 -2.88 4.40
CA SER A 236 8.20 -4.33 4.43
C SER A 236 7.22 -5.10 5.32
N PRO A 237 5.90 -4.99 5.10
CA PRO A 237 4.93 -5.61 5.98
C PRO A 237 4.80 -7.12 5.79
N SER A 238 4.32 -7.80 6.82
CA SER A 238 3.92 -9.21 6.78
C SER A 238 2.68 -9.41 5.91
N SER A 239 1.75 -8.44 5.93
CA SER A 239 0.54 -8.43 5.11
C SER A 239 0.10 -7.02 4.80
N ARG A 240 -0.52 -6.79 3.64
CA ARG A 240 -1.18 -5.50 3.31
C ARG A 240 -2.69 -5.47 3.62
N CYS A 241 -3.21 -6.54 4.24
CA CYS A 241 -4.65 -6.72 4.45
C CYS A 241 -5.09 -6.52 5.91
N PHE A 242 -4.17 -6.26 6.84
CA PHE A 242 -4.45 -6.15 8.28
C PHE A 242 -3.77 -4.91 8.88
N LEU A 243 -3.87 -4.71 10.20
CA LEU A 243 -3.34 -3.52 10.89
C LEU A 243 -2.17 -3.82 11.85
N ASN A 244 -1.29 -2.84 11.98
CA ASN A 244 -0.30 -2.53 13.02
C ASN A 244 -0.75 -2.61 14.48
N PRO A 245 -0.65 -3.72 15.24
CA PRO A 245 -1.11 -3.70 16.64
C PRO A 245 -0.28 -2.78 17.56
N LEU A 246 0.93 -2.36 17.17
CA LEU A 246 1.72 -1.40 17.94
C LEU A 246 1.07 -0.02 18.02
N TYR A 247 0.17 0.32 17.10
CA TYR A 247 -0.57 1.59 17.12
C TYR A 247 -1.78 1.57 18.06
N ILE A 248 -2.07 0.46 18.74
CA ILE A 248 -3.11 0.41 19.78
C ILE A 248 -2.68 1.28 20.96
N ASP A 249 -3.55 2.19 21.39
CA ASP A 249 -3.47 2.82 22.71
C ASP A 249 -4.05 1.85 23.74
N VAL A 250 -3.17 1.28 24.55
CA VAL A 250 -3.51 0.28 25.56
C VAL A 250 -4.42 0.85 26.65
N SER A 251 -4.28 2.15 26.97
CA SER A 251 -5.07 2.83 28.01
C SER A 251 -6.53 3.04 27.59
N LYS A 252 -6.85 2.93 26.29
CA LYS A 252 -8.20 3.06 25.75
C LYS A 252 -8.89 1.73 25.47
N ILE A 253 -8.26 0.61 25.82
CA ILE A 253 -8.92 -0.69 25.74
C ILE A 253 -10.04 -0.73 26.79
N PRO A 254 -11.28 -1.12 26.46
CA PRO A 254 -12.44 -0.88 27.33
C PRO A 254 -12.33 -1.48 28.74
N ASN A 255 -11.68 -2.62 28.91
CA ASN A 255 -11.46 -3.25 30.22
C ASN A 255 -10.16 -2.83 30.93
N PHE A 256 -9.43 -1.83 30.41
CA PHE A 256 -8.16 -1.36 30.99
C PHE A 256 -8.29 -0.97 32.48
N GLU A 257 -9.27 -0.12 32.80
CA GLU A 257 -9.55 0.35 34.16
C GLU A 257 -10.13 -0.75 35.08
N LEU A 258 -10.67 -1.83 34.50
CA LEU A 258 -11.29 -2.93 35.24
C LEU A 258 -10.30 -4.04 35.59
N CYS A 259 -9.24 -4.20 34.81
CA CYS A 259 -8.26 -5.25 34.99
C CYS A 259 -7.26 -4.88 36.10
N GLU A 260 -7.46 -5.41 37.31
CA GLU A 260 -6.62 -5.15 38.49
C GLU A 260 -5.13 -5.48 38.25
N LEU A 261 -4.85 -6.57 37.53
CA LEU A 261 -3.47 -6.97 37.20
C LEU A 261 -2.79 -5.94 36.28
N ALA A 262 -3.49 -5.49 35.22
CA ALA A 262 -2.97 -4.46 34.34
C ALA A 262 -2.73 -3.14 35.08
N GLN A 263 -3.69 -2.73 35.93
CA GLN A 263 -3.55 -1.52 36.75
C GLN A 263 -2.38 -1.62 37.73
N THR A 264 -2.18 -2.78 38.36
CA THR A 264 -1.06 -2.99 39.29
C THR A 264 0.28 -2.89 38.58
N GLU A 265 0.42 -3.52 37.41
CA GLU A 265 1.66 -3.50 36.64
C GLU A 265 1.96 -2.09 36.11
N VAL A 266 1.00 -1.44 35.45
CA VAL A 266 1.18 -0.10 34.87
C VAL A 266 1.52 0.93 35.94
N ASN A 267 0.90 0.86 37.12
CA ASN A 267 1.17 1.81 38.20
C ASN A 267 2.44 1.47 39.01
N SER A 268 3.14 0.39 38.69
CA SER A 268 4.40 0.06 39.35
C SER A 268 5.50 1.08 38.98
N GLU A 269 6.40 1.35 39.93
CA GLU A 269 7.53 2.26 39.70
C GLU A 269 8.43 1.77 38.55
N ALA A 270 8.62 0.45 38.45
CA ALA A 270 9.42 -0.17 37.39
C ALA A 270 8.81 0.07 36.01
N PHE A 271 7.50 -0.13 35.85
CA PHE A 271 6.82 0.07 34.57
C PHE A 271 6.79 1.54 34.17
N GLN A 272 6.49 2.44 35.12
CA GLN A 272 6.51 3.89 34.88
C GLN A 272 7.91 4.39 34.48
N GLN A 273 8.97 3.84 35.07
CA GLN A 273 10.34 4.18 34.67
C GLN A 273 10.65 3.72 33.24
N ARG A 274 10.17 2.55 32.82
CA ARG A 274 10.32 2.06 31.44
C ARG A 274 9.61 2.99 30.44
N ILE A 275 8.37 3.41 30.72
CA ILE A 275 7.66 4.43 29.92
C ILE A 275 8.45 5.75 29.87
N ALA A 276 8.96 6.22 31.01
CA ALA A 276 9.75 7.45 31.04
C ALA A 276 11.01 7.35 30.17
N ASN A 277 11.67 6.20 30.18
CA ASN A 277 12.86 5.94 29.35
C ASN A 277 12.53 5.94 27.86
N THR A 278 11.47 5.25 27.44
CA THR A 278 11.09 5.23 26.01
C THR A 278 10.74 6.63 25.53
N LYS A 279 10.07 7.45 26.35
CA LYS A 279 9.71 8.84 26.01
C LYS A 279 10.90 9.80 25.98
N ALA A 280 11.93 9.57 26.80
CA ALA A 280 13.10 10.43 26.87
C ALA A 280 13.99 10.38 25.62
N SER A 281 13.93 9.30 24.84
CA SER A 281 14.66 9.15 23.59
C SER A 281 14.02 9.94 22.45
N ASN A 282 14.86 10.58 21.63
CA ASN A 282 14.45 11.22 20.36
C ASN A 282 14.20 10.20 19.24
N LEU A 283 14.54 8.93 19.46
CA LEU A 283 14.30 7.81 18.56
C LEU A 283 13.31 6.83 19.20
N VAL A 284 12.40 6.28 18.41
CA VAL A 284 11.44 5.25 18.84
C VAL A 284 12.19 3.98 19.21
N ASP A 285 12.01 3.51 20.44
CA ASP A 285 12.50 2.21 20.89
C ASP A 285 11.41 1.16 20.65
N TYR A 286 11.32 0.67 19.40
CA TYR A 286 10.28 -0.31 19.02
C TYR A 286 10.28 -1.57 19.90
N PRO A 287 11.43 -2.20 20.21
CA PRO A 287 11.46 -3.35 21.12
C PRO A 287 10.85 -3.07 22.50
N GLU A 288 11.23 -1.98 23.14
CA GLU A 288 10.73 -1.67 24.48
C GLU A 288 9.26 -1.22 24.44
N VAL A 289 8.84 -0.46 23.43
CA VAL A 289 7.44 -0.07 23.22
C VAL A 289 6.56 -1.31 23.01
N ALA A 290 7.00 -2.25 22.16
CA ALA A 290 6.29 -3.51 21.92
C ALA A 290 6.14 -4.31 23.21
N LYS A 291 7.22 -4.42 23.99
CA LYS A 291 7.20 -5.11 25.28
C LYS A 291 6.22 -4.48 26.26
N LEU A 292 6.27 -3.16 26.45
CA LEU A 292 5.34 -2.42 27.31
C LEU A 292 3.89 -2.66 26.90
N LYS A 293 3.58 -2.48 25.62
CA LYS A 293 2.20 -2.60 25.12
C LYS A 293 1.68 -4.03 25.22
N PHE A 294 2.40 -5.01 24.69
CA PHE A 294 1.90 -6.38 24.60
C PHE A 294 1.89 -7.13 25.94
N GLU A 295 2.77 -6.77 26.88
CA GLU A 295 2.70 -7.27 28.26
C GLU A 295 1.34 -6.95 28.89
N ILE A 296 0.88 -5.70 28.76
CA ILE A 296 -0.40 -5.27 29.32
C ILE A 296 -1.58 -5.79 28.49
N VAL A 297 -1.51 -5.75 27.16
CA VAL A 297 -2.60 -6.28 26.31
C VAL A 297 -2.84 -7.77 26.55
N ALA A 298 -1.80 -8.56 26.85
CA ALA A 298 -1.95 -9.95 27.25
C ALA A 298 -2.77 -10.10 28.55
N LEU A 299 -2.53 -9.26 29.56
CA LEU A 299 -3.32 -9.24 30.80
C LEU A 299 -4.78 -8.85 30.53
N LEU A 300 -5.00 -7.86 29.67
CA LEU A 300 -6.34 -7.41 29.30
C LEU A 300 -7.11 -8.46 28.50
N PHE A 301 -6.44 -9.20 27.62
CA PHE A 301 -7.04 -10.31 26.92
C PHE A 301 -7.42 -11.44 27.87
N GLU A 302 -6.55 -11.82 28.81
CA GLU A 302 -6.84 -12.83 29.82
C GLU A 302 -8.07 -12.45 30.67
N ASP A 303 -8.12 -11.20 31.14
CA ASP A 303 -9.26 -10.65 31.87
C ASP A 303 -10.54 -10.67 31.02
N PHE A 304 -10.47 -10.24 29.75
CA PHE A 304 -11.60 -10.31 28.82
C PHE A 304 -12.05 -11.76 28.58
N TYR A 305 -11.12 -12.69 28.36
CA TYR A 305 -11.40 -14.09 28.03
C TYR A 305 -12.13 -14.81 29.17
N VAL A 306 -11.70 -14.60 30.42
CA VAL A 306 -12.35 -15.19 31.59
C VAL A 306 -13.74 -14.58 31.82
N ASN A 307 -13.88 -13.26 31.69
CA ASN A 307 -15.13 -12.57 32.00
C ASN A 307 -16.17 -12.62 30.87
N SER A 308 -15.76 -12.85 29.62
CA SER A 308 -16.66 -13.02 28.46
C SER A 308 -17.26 -14.42 28.37
N THR A 309 -16.54 -15.44 28.85
CA THR A 309 -17.01 -16.84 28.90
C THR A 309 -17.85 -17.14 30.13
N ALA A 310 -17.63 -16.42 31.24
CA ALA A 310 -18.50 -16.45 32.40
C ALA A 310 -19.84 -15.72 32.13
N LYS A 311 -20.92 -16.07 32.85
CA LYS A 311 -22.14 -15.25 32.92
C LYS A 311 -21.88 -13.94 33.69
N SER A 312 -20.83 -13.20 33.34
CA SER A 312 -20.53 -11.91 33.93
C SER A 312 -21.71 -10.99 33.70
N ASN A 313 -22.17 -10.32 34.78
CA ASN A 313 -23.23 -9.31 34.67
C ASN A 313 -22.68 -7.93 34.33
N ASN A 314 -21.36 -7.78 34.20
CA ASN A 314 -20.74 -6.51 33.84
C ASN A 314 -20.96 -6.23 32.34
N THR A 315 -21.59 -5.09 32.07
CA THR A 315 -21.98 -4.64 30.72
C THR A 315 -20.78 -4.44 29.79
N CYS A 316 -19.61 -4.04 30.32
CA CYS A 316 -18.40 -3.82 29.51
C CYS A 316 -17.99 -5.09 28.75
N TYR A 317 -17.78 -6.20 29.48
CA TYR A 317 -17.38 -7.47 28.86
C TYR A 317 -18.43 -8.03 27.90
N LYS A 318 -19.73 -7.83 28.20
CA LYS A 318 -20.81 -8.25 27.29
C LYS A 318 -20.74 -7.51 25.96
N ASN A 319 -20.54 -6.20 25.99
CA ASN A 319 -20.44 -5.39 24.78
C ASN A 319 -19.20 -5.77 23.98
N MET A 320 -18.04 -5.87 24.65
CA MET A 320 -16.80 -6.32 24.01
C MET A 320 -16.97 -7.70 23.35
N ALA A 321 -17.64 -8.65 24.01
CA ALA A 321 -17.85 -9.99 23.45
C ALA A 321 -18.74 -9.97 22.20
N VAL A 322 -19.79 -9.15 22.19
CA VAL A 322 -20.66 -8.98 21.02
C VAL A 322 -19.90 -8.34 19.85
N GLU A 323 -19.16 -7.27 20.11
CA GLU A 323 -18.39 -6.55 19.08
C GLU A 323 -17.24 -7.41 18.53
N PHE A 324 -16.54 -8.13 19.39
CA PHE A 324 -15.46 -9.02 18.98
C PHE A 324 -15.97 -10.20 18.15
N GLU A 325 -17.08 -10.82 18.55
CA GLU A 325 -17.69 -11.90 17.77
C GLU A 325 -18.22 -11.40 16.42
N HIS A 326 -18.83 -10.22 16.36
CA HIS A 326 -19.23 -9.59 15.11
C HIS A 326 -18.04 -9.31 14.19
N PHE A 327 -16.94 -8.79 14.74
CA PHE A 327 -15.70 -8.56 13.99
C PHE A 327 -15.12 -9.86 13.41
N LYS A 328 -15.10 -10.94 14.22
CA LYS A 328 -14.67 -12.27 13.75
C LYS A 328 -15.56 -12.80 12.63
N GLN A 329 -16.88 -12.60 12.70
CA GLN A 329 -17.81 -13.05 11.67
C GLN A 329 -17.61 -12.31 10.34
N ILE A 330 -17.37 -11.00 10.38
CA ILE A 330 -17.13 -10.19 9.18
C ILE A 330 -15.81 -10.58 8.49
N ASN A 331 -14.73 -10.74 9.25
CA ASN A 331 -13.41 -11.01 8.67
C ASN A 331 -13.12 -12.51 8.45
N GLY A 332 -13.91 -13.38 9.09
CA GLY A 332 -14.00 -14.80 8.83
C GLY A 332 -12.66 -15.54 8.78
N HIS A 333 -12.50 -16.32 7.71
CA HIS A 333 -11.36 -17.21 7.52
C HIS A 333 -10.02 -16.46 7.37
N ASP A 334 -10.02 -15.29 6.72
CA ASP A 334 -8.79 -14.52 6.51
C ASP A 334 -8.19 -14.06 7.84
N LEU A 335 -9.02 -13.55 8.76
CA LEU A 335 -8.59 -13.18 10.12
C LEU A 335 -8.05 -14.40 10.89
N GLN A 336 -8.77 -15.53 10.85
CA GLN A 336 -8.33 -16.74 11.54
C GLN A 336 -6.99 -17.26 11.00
N ARG A 337 -6.79 -17.21 9.67
CA ARG A 337 -5.55 -17.63 9.02
C ARG A 337 -4.40 -16.68 9.42
N PHE A 338 -4.62 -15.37 9.42
CA PHE A 338 -3.63 -14.38 9.87
C PHE A 338 -3.26 -14.57 11.35
N ALA A 339 -4.24 -14.69 12.23
CA ALA A 339 -4.01 -14.95 13.65
C ALA A 339 -3.30 -16.29 13.92
N THR A 340 -3.52 -17.30 13.07
CA THR A 340 -2.77 -18.55 13.12
C THR A 340 -1.31 -18.35 12.76
N PHE A 341 -1.03 -17.57 11.71
CA PHE A 341 0.34 -17.26 11.29
C PHE A 341 1.12 -16.56 12.41
N ASP A 342 0.55 -15.52 13.02
CA ASP A 342 1.22 -14.80 14.10
C ASP A 342 1.47 -15.69 15.32
N ALA A 343 0.54 -16.60 15.63
CA ALA A 343 0.72 -17.59 16.70
C ALA A 343 1.81 -18.62 16.38
N LEU A 344 1.94 -19.06 15.13
CA LEU A 344 3.04 -19.92 14.68
C LEU A 344 4.36 -19.17 14.71
N TYR A 345 4.38 -17.92 14.25
CA TYR A 345 5.54 -17.06 14.29
C TYR A 345 6.06 -16.88 15.71
N GLU A 346 5.18 -16.55 16.66
CA GLU A 346 5.53 -16.53 18.07
C GLU A 346 6.06 -17.86 18.57
N HIS A 347 5.38 -18.97 18.28
CA HIS A 347 5.77 -20.29 18.74
C HIS A 347 7.19 -20.67 18.32
N PHE A 348 7.53 -20.47 17.04
CA PHE A 348 8.85 -20.82 16.53
C PHE A 348 9.92 -19.81 16.91
N HIS A 349 9.60 -18.52 16.96
CA HIS A 349 10.55 -17.51 17.41
C HIS A 349 10.94 -17.67 18.89
N LEU A 350 9.98 -18.05 19.76
CA LEU A 350 10.28 -18.39 21.16
C LEU A 350 11.15 -19.65 21.31
N ALA A 351 11.11 -20.56 20.33
CA ALA A 351 11.95 -21.75 20.31
C ALA A 351 13.37 -21.45 19.79
N ASP A 352 13.50 -20.53 18.83
CA ASP A 352 14.76 -20.05 18.28
C ASP A 352 14.60 -18.59 17.78
N GLU A 353 15.25 -17.65 18.47
CA GLU A 353 15.23 -16.21 18.16
C GLU A 353 15.81 -15.89 16.76
N ASN A 354 16.55 -16.82 16.14
CA ASN A 354 17.05 -16.66 14.77
C ASN A 354 16.02 -17.02 13.70
N THR A 355 14.84 -17.54 14.08
CA THR A 355 13.75 -17.82 13.14
C THR A 355 13.22 -16.51 12.59
N TYR A 356 13.52 -16.21 11.32
CA TYR A 356 13.13 -14.95 10.69
C TYR A 356 11.66 -14.95 10.24
N GLY A 357 11.18 -16.08 9.74
CA GLY A 357 9.77 -16.27 9.37
C GLY A 357 9.45 -17.68 8.90
N TRP A 358 8.35 -17.84 8.18
CA TRP A 358 7.84 -19.17 7.81
C TRP A 358 8.80 -20.08 7.02
N PRO A 359 9.74 -19.59 6.18
CA PRO A 359 10.67 -20.47 5.47
C PRO A 359 11.60 -21.26 6.42
N ASP A 360 11.83 -20.75 7.63
CA ASP A 360 12.69 -21.38 8.65
C ASP A 360 11.92 -22.40 9.51
N TRP A 361 10.58 -22.40 9.44
CA TRP A 361 9.76 -23.35 10.20
C TRP A 361 9.94 -24.77 9.65
N PRO A 362 9.68 -25.82 10.47
CA PRO A 362 9.67 -27.19 9.95
C PRO A 362 8.72 -27.31 8.76
N ILE A 363 9.11 -28.07 7.72
CA ILE A 363 8.42 -28.16 6.43
C ILE A 363 6.89 -28.37 6.54
N LYS A 364 6.46 -29.12 7.55
CA LYS A 364 5.05 -29.42 7.86
C LYS A 364 4.24 -28.20 8.28
N PHE A 365 4.86 -27.11 8.74
CA PHE A 365 4.19 -25.86 9.12
C PHE A 365 4.26 -24.79 8.03
N GLN A 366 5.01 -25.04 6.96
CA GLN A 366 5.15 -24.08 5.87
C GLN A 366 3.90 -24.05 4.99
N ASP A 367 3.06 -25.08 5.01
CA ASP A 367 1.77 -25.11 4.32
C ASP A 367 0.64 -24.76 5.32
N PRO A 368 -0.13 -23.68 5.09
CA PRO A 368 -1.21 -23.25 5.98
C PRO A 368 -2.35 -24.26 6.14
N ASP A 369 -2.47 -25.22 5.21
CA ASP A 369 -3.54 -26.22 5.16
C ASP A 369 -3.04 -27.63 5.55
N SER A 370 -1.82 -27.73 6.12
CA SER A 370 -1.27 -28.99 6.59
C SER A 370 -1.97 -29.53 7.85
N GLU A 371 -1.88 -30.85 8.05
CA GLU A 371 -2.42 -31.52 9.24
C GLU A 371 -1.77 -30.97 10.53
N GLU A 372 -0.48 -30.65 10.50
CA GLU A 372 0.24 -30.06 11.63
C GLU A 372 -0.25 -28.66 11.98
N VAL A 373 -0.52 -27.80 10.99
CA VAL A 373 -1.13 -26.48 11.23
C VAL A 373 -2.55 -26.63 11.77
N HIS A 374 -3.33 -27.58 11.27
CA HIS A 374 -4.66 -27.88 11.85
C HIS A 374 -4.57 -28.34 13.31
N LYS A 375 -3.63 -29.22 13.65
CA LYS A 375 -3.38 -29.64 15.04
C LYS A 375 -2.96 -28.47 15.91
N PHE A 376 -2.11 -27.58 15.40
CA PHE A 376 -1.67 -26.37 16.09
C PHE A 376 -2.86 -25.44 16.39
N LYS A 377 -3.74 -25.21 15.41
CA LYS A 377 -4.96 -24.40 15.58
C LYS A 377 -5.82 -24.91 16.75
N LEU A 378 -5.96 -26.23 16.89
CA LEU A 378 -6.74 -26.85 17.97
C LEU A 378 -6.04 -26.72 19.34
N SER A 379 -4.72 -26.93 19.40
CA SER A 379 -3.97 -26.90 20.67
C SER A 379 -3.67 -25.48 21.16
N HIS A 380 -3.68 -24.49 20.28
CA HIS A 380 -3.36 -23.08 20.57
C HIS A 380 -4.54 -22.13 20.33
N ALA A 381 -5.78 -22.64 20.32
CA ALA A 381 -6.99 -21.87 19.98
C ALA A 381 -7.12 -20.55 20.76
N LYS A 382 -6.84 -20.57 22.07
CA LYS A 382 -6.87 -19.36 22.91
C LYS A 382 -5.83 -18.32 22.48
N ARG A 383 -4.63 -18.77 22.10
CA ARG A 383 -3.56 -17.85 21.65
C ARG A 383 -3.88 -17.27 20.27
N ILE A 384 -4.51 -18.04 19.39
CA ILE A 384 -5.03 -17.52 18.12
C ILE A 384 -6.13 -16.48 18.37
N GLU A 385 -7.02 -16.70 19.34
CA GLU A 385 -8.01 -15.68 19.71
C GLU A 385 -7.39 -14.38 20.24
N TYR A 386 -6.22 -14.43 20.90
CA TYR A 386 -5.47 -13.22 21.27
C TYR A 386 -5.05 -12.41 20.05
N PHE A 387 -4.53 -13.04 18.99
CA PHE A 387 -4.16 -12.31 17.77
C PHE A 387 -5.38 -11.76 17.02
N CYS A 388 -6.51 -12.49 17.02
CA CYS A 388 -7.78 -11.94 16.55
C CYS A 388 -8.20 -10.70 17.37
N PHE A 389 -8.03 -10.75 18.70
CA PHE A 389 -8.35 -9.66 19.61
C PHE A 389 -7.49 -8.41 19.34
N LEU A 390 -6.20 -8.58 19.04
CA LEU A 390 -5.32 -7.47 18.61
C LEU A 390 -5.86 -6.77 17.36
N GLN A 391 -6.23 -7.52 16.32
CA GLN A 391 -6.77 -6.94 15.09
C GLN A 391 -8.11 -6.24 15.33
N TRP A 392 -8.97 -6.80 16.20
CA TRP A 392 -10.22 -6.17 16.60
C TRP A 392 -9.99 -4.82 17.31
N LEU A 393 -9.04 -4.76 18.26
CA LEU A 393 -8.69 -3.53 18.96
C LEU A 393 -8.13 -2.46 18.01
N ALA A 394 -7.23 -2.85 17.11
CA ALA A 394 -6.69 -1.95 16.10
C ALA A 394 -7.79 -1.40 15.17
N HIS A 395 -8.69 -2.27 14.70
CA HIS A 395 -9.85 -1.89 13.90
C HIS A 395 -10.75 -0.91 14.64
N GLN A 396 -11.12 -1.20 15.90
CA GLN A 396 -11.99 -0.34 16.71
C GLN A 396 -11.40 1.06 16.87
N GLN A 397 -10.12 1.16 17.23
CA GLN A 397 -9.48 2.45 17.46
C GLN A 397 -9.28 3.25 16.17
N LEU A 398 -8.82 2.63 15.08
CA LEU A 398 -8.66 3.33 13.80
C LEU A 398 -10.02 3.75 13.21
N ASN A 399 -11.04 2.91 13.33
CA ASN A 399 -12.40 3.26 12.91
C ASN A 399 -12.96 4.46 13.70
N ALA A 400 -12.69 4.55 15.01
CA ALA A 400 -13.06 5.71 15.81
C ALA A 400 -12.37 6.99 15.34
N VAL A 401 -11.11 6.93 14.93
CA VAL A 401 -10.41 8.07 14.30
C VAL A 401 -11.06 8.42 12.96
N SER A 402 -11.32 7.43 12.11
CA SER A 402 -11.97 7.66 10.81
C SER A 402 -13.31 8.38 10.98
N GLN A 403 -14.17 7.89 11.89
CA GLN A 403 -15.44 8.53 12.23
C GLN A 403 -15.24 9.95 12.78
N LEU A 404 -14.21 10.18 13.61
CA LEU A 404 -13.89 11.52 14.11
C LEU A 404 -13.55 12.49 12.96
N THR A 405 -12.90 12.04 11.88
CA THR A 405 -12.64 12.91 10.73
C THR A 405 -13.94 13.35 10.03
N VAL A 406 -14.93 12.46 9.95
CA VAL A 406 -16.28 12.75 9.45
C VAL A 406 -16.99 13.75 10.38
N ASP A 407 -16.94 13.53 11.69
CA ASP A 407 -17.54 14.42 12.69
C ASP A 407 -16.90 15.82 12.71
N LYS A 408 -15.65 15.93 12.24
CA LYS A 408 -14.93 17.20 12.05
C LYS A 408 -15.08 17.78 10.64
N GLU A 409 -15.91 17.15 9.81
CA GLU A 409 -16.21 17.54 8.43
C GLU A 409 -14.92 17.72 7.61
N MET A 410 -13.92 16.87 7.82
CA MET A 410 -12.71 16.87 7.00
C MET A 410 -13.07 16.28 5.64
N ALA A 411 -12.97 17.07 4.57
CA ALA A 411 -13.50 16.69 3.26
C ALA A 411 -12.90 15.40 2.67
N ILE A 412 -11.67 15.06 3.05
CA ILE A 412 -10.99 13.80 2.69
C ILE A 412 -10.83 12.89 3.91
N GLY A 413 -10.70 13.45 5.12
CA GLY A 413 -10.52 12.65 6.33
C GLY A 413 -9.13 12.00 6.39
N LEU A 414 -9.06 10.69 6.64
CA LEU A 414 -7.77 10.00 6.64
C LEU A 414 -7.30 9.71 5.21
N TYR A 415 -6.03 10.01 4.96
CA TYR A 415 -5.27 9.48 3.84
C TYR A 415 -4.43 8.32 4.38
N LEU A 416 -4.59 7.13 3.78
CA LEU A 416 -3.76 5.97 4.08
C LEU A 416 -2.83 5.65 2.91
N ASP A 417 -1.85 4.81 3.17
CA ASP A 417 -0.78 4.47 2.24
C ASP A 417 -0.65 2.94 2.07
N LEU A 418 -0.74 2.48 0.83
CA LEU A 418 -0.63 1.08 0.46
C LEU A 418 0.78 0.81 -0.07
N ALA A 419 1.57 0.06 0.70
CA ALA A 419 2.91 -0.35 0.30
C ALA A 419 2.92 -1.21 -0.97
N VAL A 420 3.99 -1.11 -1.75
CA VAL A 420 4.15 -1.79 -3.05
C VAL A 420 4.08 -3.31 -2.96
N GLY A 421 4.57 -3.91 -1.86
CA GLY A 421 4.67 -5.35 -1.67
C GLY A 421 4.68 -5.76 -0.20
N CYS A 422 5.06 -7.01 0.04
CA CYS A 422 5.19 -7.60 1.38
C CYS A 422 6.53 -8.34 1.51
N ASP A 423 6.97 -8.55 2.74
CA ASP A 423 8.14 -9.39 3.05
C ASP A 423 7.86 -10.86 2.65
N GLY A 424 8.83 -11.51 2.02
CA GLY A 424 8.72 -12.90 1.56
C GLY A 424 8.54 -13.95 2.66
N SER A 425 8.93 -13.60 3.88
CA SER A 425 8.76 -14.39 5.08
C SER A 425 7.46 -14.10 5.83
N GLY A 426 6.65 -13.18 5.31
CA GLY A 426 5.40 -12.70 5.91
C GLY A 426 4.18 -13.59 5.66
N PHE A 427 3.07 -13.18 6.27
CA PHE A 427 1.78 -13.86 6.17
C PHE A 427 1.28 -14.00 4.74
N ASP A 428 1.31 -12.92 3.97
CA ASP A 428 0.71 -12.90 2.63
C ASP A 428 1.31 -14.03 1.76
N VAL A 429 2.65 -14.18 1.79
CA VAL A 429 3.36 -15.23 1.05
C VAL A 429 3.13 -16.63 1.63
N TRP A 430 3.11 -16.79 2.97
CA TRP A 430 2.78 -18.08 3.58
C TRP A 430 1.37 -18.55 3.25
N SER A 431 0.41 -17.61 3.23
CA SER A 431 -1.02 -17.88 3.12
C SER A 431 -1.46 -18.22 1.70
N ASP A 432 -0.76 -17.72 0.68
CA ASP A 432 -1.11 -17.88 -0.73
C ASP A 432 0.14 -17.93 -1.62
N LYS A 433 0.97 -18.95 -1.42
CA LYS A 433 2.26 -19.11 -2.12
C LYS A 433 2.17 -19.07 -3.64
N GLU A 434 1.04 -19.49 -4.22
CA GLU A 434 0.87 -19.53 -5.67
C GLU A 434 0.76 -18.13 -6.30
N VAL A 435 0.26 -17.16 -5.54
CA VAL A 435 0.13 -15.75 -5.98
C VAL A 435 1.44 -15.00 -5.90
N TYR A 436 2.41 -15.46 -5.12
CA TYR A 436 3.67 -14.76 -4.90
C TYR A 436 4.84 -15.51 -5.52
N VAL A 437 5.79 -14.79 -6.10
CA VAL A 437 6.97 -15.38 -6.73
C VAL A 437 8.09 -15.47 -5.69
N ALA A 438 7.99 -16.48 -4.82
CA ALA A 438 8.89 -16.65 -3.69
C ALA A 438 10.38 -16.71 -4.13
N GLY A 439 11.22 -15.93 -3.44
CA GLY A 439 12.66 -15.83 -3.71
C GLY A 439 13.04 -14.80 -4.77
N ALA A 440 12.11 -14.34 -5.61
CA ALA A 440 12.31 -13.12 -6.39
C ALA A 440 12.09 -11.89 -5.52
N SER A 441 12.65 -10.76 -5.93
CA SER A 441 12.50 -9.50 -5.21
C SER A 441 12.09 -8.36 -6.12
N ILE A 442 11.26 -7.46 -5.61
CA ILE A 442 10.93 -6.20 -6.26
C ILE A 442 12.14 -5.25 -6.08
N GLY A 443 12.44 -4.48 -7.13
CA GLY A 443 13.47 -3.46 -7.07
C GLY A 443 13.25 -2.32 -8.04
N ALA A 444 14.32 -1.59 -8.30
CA ALA A 444 14.39 -0.57 -9.34
C ALA A 444 15.72 -0.71 -10.11
N PRO A 445 15.72 -0.46 -11.44
CA PRO A 445 16.96 -0.44 -12.20
C PRO A 445 17.87 0.72 -11.75
N PRO A 446 19.15 0.71 -12.11
CA PRO A 446 20.07 1.82 -11.89
C PRO A 446 19.53 3.17 -12.37
N ASP A 447 19.63 4.18 -11.50
CA ASP A 447 19.21 5.56 -11.80
C ASP A 447 20.23 6.61 -11.34
N GLY A 448 19.94 7.89 -11.62
CA GLY A 448 20.85 9.00 -11.31
C GLY A 448 21.04 9.23 -9.81
N MET A 449 20.08 8.82 -8.98
CA MET A 449 20.14 8.93 -7.52
C MET A 449 20.80 7.70 -6.88
N ASN A 450 20.58 6.52 -7.47
CA ASN A 450 21.03 5.20 -7.05
C ASN A 450 21.67 4.44 -8.23
N PRO A 451 22.96 4.68 -8.52
CA PRO A 451 23.64 4.12 -9.70
C PRO A 451 23.84 2.61 -9.66
N LEU A 452 23.63 1.97 -8.50
CA LEU A 452 23.69 0.51 -8.33
C LEU A 452 22.33 -0.19 -8.53
N GLY A 453 21.26 0.58 -8.78
CA GLY A 453 19.90 0.07 -8.69
C GLY A 453 19.51 -0.20 -7.24
N GLN A 454 18.32 -0.78 -7.06
CA GLN A 454 17.78 -1.09 -5.75
C GLN A 454 17.14 -2.47 -5.74
N ASN A 455 17.36 -3.20 -4.66
CA ASN A 455 16.62 -4.43 -4.34
C ASN A 455 15.92 -4.19 -3.00
N TRP A 456 14.59 -4.16 -3.01
CA TRP A 456 13.79 -3.80 -1.83
C TRP A 456 13.51 -4.97 -0.90
N GLY A 457 13.89 -6.20 -1.27
CA GLY A 457 13.63 -7.42 -0.51
C GLY A 457 12.14 -7.81 -0.44
N LEU A 458 11.28 -7.17 -1.22
CA LEU A 458 9.83 -7.40 -1.22
C LEU A 458 9.47 -8.49 -2.24
N THR A 459 8.59 -9.41 -1.88
CA THR A 459 8.19 -10.48 -2.79
C THR A 459 7.17 -9.99 -3.81
N PRO A 460 7.39 -10.23 -5.11
CA PRO A 460 6.45 -9.80 -6.13
C PRO A 460 5.24 -10.72 -6.24
N ILE A 461 4.13 -10.13 -6.70
CA ILE A 461 2.91 -10.86 -7.06
C ILE A 461 3.04 -11.41 -8.48
N ASN A 462 2.72 -12.68 -8.68
CA ASN A 462 2.60 -13.33 -9.97
C ASN A 462 1.35 -12.80 -10.71
N PRO A 463 1.51 -12.03 -11.81
CA PRO A 463 0.37 -11.44 -12.52
C PRO A 463 -0.56 -12.52 -13.12
N VAL A 464 -0.03 -13.68 -13.51
CA VAL A 464 -0.82 -14.79 -14.06
C VAL A 464 -1.70 -15.42 -12.97
N ALA A 465 -1.14 -15.66 -11.78
CA ALA A 465 -1.90 -16.19 -10.65
C ALA A 465 -2.93 -15.17 -10.13
N LEU A 466 -2.57 -13.88 -10.10
CA LEU A 466 -3.47 -12.79 -9.73
C LEU A 466 -4.72 -12.77 -10.62
N GLN A 467 -4.56 -12.92 -11.94
CA GLN A 467 -5.70 -13.02 -12.87
C GLN A 467 -6.55 -14.27 -12.62
N LYS A 468 -5.92 -15.43 -12.41
CA LYS A 468 -6.61 -16.70 -12.11
C LYS A 468 -7.49 -16.63 -10.87
N GLN A 469 -7.07 -15.85 -9.88
CA GLN A 469 -7.86 -15.61 -8.68
C GLN A 469 -8.85 -14.44 -8.81
N GLY A 470 -9.08 -13.91 -10.03
CA GLY A 470 -9.98 -12.77 -10.22
C GLY A 470 -9.56 -11.52 -9.47
N TYR A 471 -8.24 -11.33 -9.29
CA TYR A 471 -7.61 -10.19 -8.63
C TYR A 471 -7.90 -10.04 -7.12
N GLN A 472 -8.46 -11.06 -6.47
CA GLN A 472 -8.84 -10.99 -5.06
C GLN A 472 -7.73 -10.52 -4.11
N PRO A 473 -6.46 -10.92 -4.26
CA PRO A 473 -5.37 -10.39 -3.43
C PRO A 473 -5.24 -8.85 -3.46
N LEU A 474 -5.37 -8.24 -4.65
CA LEU A 474 -5.37 -6.78 -4.80
C LEU A 474 -6.64 -6.17 -4.21
N VAL A 475 -7.79 -6.76 -4.48
CA VAL A 475 -9.10 -6.30 -3.97
C VAL A 475 -9.10 -6.25 -2.44
N LYS A 476 -8.60 -7.29 -1.77
CA LYS A 476 -8.51 -7.37 -0.30
C LYS A 476 -7.59 -6.28 0.27
N ALA A 477 -6.42 -6.06 -0.34
CA ALA A 477 -5.49 -5.02 0.10
C ALA A 477 -6.09 -3.61 -0.03
N LEU A 478 -6.77 -3.32 -1.16
CA LEU A 478 -7.47 -2.05 -1.36
C LEU A 478 -8.61 -1.87 -0.35
N ARG A 479 -9.51 -2.84 -0.22
CA ARG A 479 -10.66 -2.79 0.71
C ARG A 479 -10.23 -2.59 2.15
N SER A 480 -9.18 -3.30 2.57
CA SER A 480 -8.71 -3.24 3.96
C SER A 480 -8.25 -1.84 4.36
N SER A 481 -7.60 -1.10 3.45
CA SER A 481 -7.19 0.28 3.70
C SER A 481 -8.32 1.28 3.48
N MET A 482 -9.08 1.14 2.38
CA MET A 482 -10.11 2.11 1.99
C MET A 482 -11.28 2.19 2.99
N GLN A 483 -11.55 1.15 3.77
CA GLN A 483 -12.64 1.18 4.77
C GLN A 483 -12.45 2.27 5.84
N TYR A 484 -11.23 2.76 6.06
CA TYR A 484 -10.93 3.81 7.05
C TYR A 484 -10.63 5.17 6.42
N ALA A 485 -10.48 5.24 5.10
CA ALA A 485 -9.79 6.32 4.43
C ALA A 485 -10.68 7.00 3.39
N GLY A 486 -10.71 8.34 3.36
CA GLY A 486 -11.27 9.07 2.23
C GLY A 486 -10.23 9.35 1.14
N ALA A 487 -8.95 9.03 1.37
CA ALA A 487 -7.97 8.88 0.30
C ALA A 487 -7.01 7.70 0.53
N LEU A 488 -6.57 7.06 -0.56
CA LEU A 488 -5.55 6.02 -0.55
C LEU A 488 -4.42 6.39 -1.52
N ARG A 489 -3.18 6.51 -1.01
CA ARG A 489 -1.99 6.46 -1.85
C ARG A 489 -1.66 5.02 -2.18
N ILE A 490 -1.43 4.76 -3.46
CA ILE A 490 -0.79 3.54 -3.93
C ILE A 490 0.67 3.88 -4.21
N ASP A 491 1.54 3.39 -3.34
CA ASP A 491 2.98 3.50 -3.45
C ASP A 491 3.46 2.81 -4.73
N HIS A 492 4.35 3.49 -5.48
CA HIS A 492 4.89 3.01 -6.74
C HIS A 492 3.81 2.45 -7.69
N ILE A 493 2.80 3.26 -8.05
CA ILE A 493 1.66 2.84 -8.90
C ILE A 493 2.11 2.24 -10.23
N LEU A 494 3.30 2.63 -10.71
CA LEU A 494 3.95 2.07 -11.89
C LEU A 494 4.13 0.55 -11.78
N GLY A 495 4.38 0.03 -10.57
CA GLY A 495 4.50 -1.39 -10.24
C GLY A 495 3.25 -2.22 -10.59
N LEU A 496 2.08 -1.58 -10.69
CA LEU A 496 0.83 -2.23 -11.11
C LEU A 496 0.63 -2.23 -12.64
N MET A 497 1.49 -1.55 -13.40
CA MET A 497 1.57 -1.64 -14.86
C MET A 497 2.75 -2.53 -15.29
N ARG A 498 3.92 -2.29 -14.70
CA ARG A 498 5.10 -3.15 -14.86
C ARG A 498 5.96 -3.07 -13.61
N GLN A 499 6.57 -4.17 -13.22
CA GLN A 499 7.40 -4.23 -12.02
C GLN A 499 8.79 -4.77 -12.36
N TYR A 500 9.82 -4.15 -11.80
CA TYR A 500 11.20 -4.59 -11.99
C TYR A 500 11.55 -5.66 -10.97
N TRP A 501 11.83 -6.87 -11.43
CA TRP A 501 12.11 -8.03 -10.59
C TRP A 501 13.58 -8.41 -10.66
N VAL A 502 14.19 -8.55 -9.49
CA VAL A 502 15.53 -9.12 -9.32
C VAL A 502 15.37 -10.62 -9.04
N ALA A 503 16.03 -11.43 -9.86
CA ALA A 503 15.98 -12.88 -9.72
C ALA A 503 16.79 -13.36 -8.50
N PRO A 504 16.45 -14.52 -7.90
CA PRO A 504 17.20 -15.06 -6.77
C PRO A 504 18.70 -15.16 -7.06
N GLY A 505 19.53 -14.54 -6.20
CA GLY A 505 20.99 -14.58 -6.29
C GLY A 505 21.61 -13.69 -7.39
N MET A 506 20.84 -12.77 -7.97
CA MET A 506 21.32 -11.78 -8.94
C MET A 506 21.39 -10.38 -8.33
N GLU A 507 22.21 -9.52 -8.93
CA GLU A 507 22.38 -8.13 -8.50
C GLU A 507 21.24 -7.23 -8.99
N ALA A 508 21.06 -6.06 -8.36
CA ALA A 508 19.95 -5.16 -8.65
C ALA A 508 19.97 -4.59 -10.10
N ASP A 509 21.14 -4.49 -10.73
CA ASP A 509 21.28 -4.06 -12.13
C ASP A 509 20.98 -5.15 -13.16
N GLU A 510 20.67 -6.38 -12.71
CA GLU A 510 20.38 -7.53 -13.57
C GLU A 510 18.89 -7.92 -13.64
N GLY A 511 18.02 -7.11 -13.05
CA GLY A 511 16.58 -7.36 -13.00
C GLY A 511 15.87 -7.21 -14.35
N VAL A 512 14.62 -7.66 -14.38
CA VAL A 512 13.77 -7.71 -15.57
C VAL A 512 12.41 -7.09 -15.28
N TYR A 513 11.89 -6.29 -16.21
CA TYR A 513 10.52 -5.78 -16.10
C TYR A 513 9.50 -6.86 -16.47
N ILE A 514 8.47 -7.01 -15.64
CA ILE A 514 7.33 -7.90 -15.85
C ILE A 514 6.06 -7.06 -15.98
N SER A 515 5.26 -7.31 -17.00
CA SER A 515 4.00 -6.59 -17.26
C SER A 515 2.88 -7.13 -16.38
N PHE A 516 2.04 -6.22 -15.91
CA PHE A 516 0.80 -6.51 -15.23
C PHE A 516 -0.40 -6.16 -16.13
N PRO A 517 -1.57 -6.79 -15.93
CA PRO A 517 -2.78 -6.50 -16.69
C PRO A 517 -3.37 -5.14 -16.29
N TRP A 518 -2.75 -4.09 -16.79
CA TRP A 518 -2.92 -2.71 -16.33
C TRP A 518 -4.36 -2.19 -16.45
N ASP A 519 -5.01 -2.42 -17.60
CA ASP A 519 -6.38 -1.98 -17.84
C ASP A 519 -7.35 -2.59 -16.82
N ASP A 520 -7.16 -3.87 -16.50
CA ASP A 520 -8.00 -4.58 -15.55
C ASP A 520 -7.78 -4.07 -14.12
N ILE A 521 -6.52 -3.86 -13.75
CA ILE A 521 -6.14 -3.32 -12.43
C ILE A 521 -6.71 -1.91 -12.23
N LEU A 522 -6.63 -1.02 -13.22
CA LEU A 522 -7.24 0.31 -13.13
C LEU A 522 -8.75 0.24 -12.89
N ARG A 523 -9.44 -0.70 -13.53
CA ARG A 523 -10.89 -0.91 -13.34
C ARG A 523 -11.21 -1.38 -11.93
N ILE A 524 -10.38 -2.25 -11.37
CA ILE A 524 -10.52 -2.74 -9.99
C ILE A 524 -10.27 -1.61 -8.98
N ILE A 525 -9.22 -0.82 -9.18
CA ILE A 525 -8.94 0.36 -8.35
C ILE A 525 -10.12 1.34 -8.39
N ALA A 526 -10.66 1.62 -9.59
CA ALA A 526 -11.82 2.48 -9.76
C ALA A 526 -13.07 1.94 -9.06
N LEU A 527 -13.29 0.62 -9.14
CA LEU A 527 -14.40 -0.04 -8.46
C LEU A 527 -14.30 0.09 -6.93
N GLU A 528 -13.15 -0.24 -6.35
CA GLU A 528 -12.96 -0.16 -4.90
C GLU A 528 -12.97 1.28 -4.39
N SER A 529 -12.37 2.20 -5.14
CA SER A 529 -12.43 3.65 -4.87
C SER A 529 -13.88 4.15 -4.78
N ARG A 530 -14.71 3.80 -5.77
CA ARG A 530 -16.13 4.22 -5.82
C ARG A 530 -16.98 3.55 -4.74
N ARG A 531 -16.70 2.29 -4.38
CA ARG A 531 -17.43 1.57 -3.32
C ARG A 531 -17.16 2.16 -1.92
N ASN A 532 -16.00 2.77 -1.73
CA ASN A 532 -15.58 3.33 -0.44
C ASN A 532 -15.60 4.87 -0.39
N ASN A 533 -16.02 5.55 -1.47
CA ASN A 533 -15.89 7.01 -1.62
C ASN A 533 -14.47 7.51 -1.31
N CYS A 534 -13.47 6.77 -1.80
CA CYS A 534 -12.07 6.98 -1.46
C CYS A 534 -11.31 7.51 -2.67
N VAL A 535 -10.73 8.70 -2.57
CA VAL A 535 -9.88 9.30 -3.61
C VAL A 535 -8.60 8.47 -3.74
N VAL A 536 -8.18 8.14 -4.97
CA VAL A 536 -6.95 7.39 -5.18
C VAL A 536 -5.84 8.30 -5.67
N ILE A 537 -4.67 8.18 -5.05
CA ILE A 537 -3.46 8.91 -5.40
C ILE A 537 -2.44 7.88 -5.88
N GLY A 538 -2.05 7.97 -7.14
CA GLY A 538 -0.97 7.15 -7.68
C GLY A 538 0.34 7.88 -7.50
N GLU A 539 1.27 7.30 -6.74
CA GLU A 539 2.63 7.84 -6.70
C GLU A 539 3.35 7.50 -8.00
N ASP A 540 3.47 8.51 -8.88
CA ASP A 540 4.07 8.43 -10.20
C ASP A 540 5.40 9.21 -10.27
N LEU A 541 6.33 8.91 -9.38
CA LEU A 541 7.70 9.45 -9.39
C LEU A 541 8.70 8.44 -9.99
N GLY A 542 9.91 8.92 -10.27
CA GLY A 542 11.00 8.12 -10.83
C GLY A 542 10.94 8.01 -12.36
N ASN A 543 11.39 6.87 -12.90
CA ASN A 543 11.47 6.63 -14.35
C ASN A 543 10.10 6.20 -14.91
N VAL A 544 9.24 7.20 -15.11
CA VAL A 544 7.85 7.03 -15.54
C VAL A 544 7.76 7.09 -17.08
N PRO A 545 7.10 6.11 -17.74
CA PRO A 545 6.89 6.15 -19.19
C PRO A 545 6.08 7.36 -19.65
N GLU A 546 6.36 7.82 -20.86
CA GLU A 546 5.57 8.88 -21.51
C GLU A 546 4.08 8.50 -21.54
N GLY A 547 3.21 9.47 -21.19
CA GLY A 547 1.75 9.28 -21.14
C GLY A 547 1.22 8.50 -19.92
N PHE A 548 2.08 8.02 -19.01
CA PHE A 548 1.62 7.26 -17.83
C PHE A 548 0.79 8.12 -16.88
N SER A 549 1.24 9.34 -16.54
CA SER A 549 0.50 10.26 -15.68
C SER A 549 -0.88 10.60 -16.26
N GLU A 550 -0.98 10.77 -17.58
CA GLU A 550 -2.24 11.02 -18.29
C GLU A 550 -3.16 9.79 -18.22
N THR A 551 -2.59 8.59 -18.28
CA THR A 551 -3.33 7.33 -18.18
C THR A 551 -3.97 7.15 -16.81
N ILE A 552 -3.23 7.35 -15.71
CA ILE A 552 -3.80 7.28 -14.36
C ILE A 552 -4.82 8.40 -14.13
N GLN A 553 -4.59 9.59 -14.73
CA GLN A 553 -5.54 10.69 -14.64
C GLN A 553 -6.85 10.39 -15.37
N ASN A 554 -6.80 9.76 -16.55
CA ASN A 554 -7.99 9.33 -17.29
C ASN A 554 -8.82 8.28 -16.53
N ALA A 555 -8.19 7.54 -15.61
CA ALA A 555 -8.86 6.60 -14.69
C ALA A 555 -9.31 7.27 -13.36
N GLY A 556 -9.13 8.58 -13.21
CA GLY A 556 -9.57 9.35 -12.04
C GLY A 556 -8.60 9.38 -10.85
N LEU A 557 -7.38 8.87 -11.00
CA LEU A 557 -6.35 8.92 -9.95
C LEU A 557 -5.65 10.27 -9.95
N LEU A 558 -5.24 10.76 -8.78
CA LEU A 558 -4.37 11.92 -8.66
C LEU A 558 -2.91 11.52 -8.92
N SER A 559 -2.23 12.31 -9.76
CA SER A 559 -0.77 12.26 -9.91
C SER A 559 -0.09 12.90 -8.70
N PHE A 560 1.15 12.53 -8.40
CA PHE A 560 1.91 13.03 -7.25
C PHE A 560 3.06 13.93 -7.71
N LYS A 561 3.13 15.15 -7.16
CA LYS A 561 4.10 16.18 -7.59
C LYS A 561 4.90 16.68 -6.39
N VAL A 562 6.20 16.43 -6.42
CA VAL A 562 7.15 16.82 -5.36
C VAL A 562 7.99 17.99 -5.86
N LEU A 563 7.98 19.11 -5.13
CA LEU A 563 8.63 20.35 -5.55
C LEU A 563 10.06 20.15 -6.06
N PHE A 564 10.86 19.33 -5.37
CA PHE A 564 12.26 19.10 -5.74
C PHE A 564 12.45 18.48 -7.11
N PHE A 565 11.47 17.74 -7.62
CA PHE A 565 11.52 17.09 -8.94
C PHE A 565 10.86 17.92 -10.04
N GLU A 566 10.10 18.96 -9.67
CA GLU A 566 9.38 19.80 -10.63
C GLU A 566 10.25 20.96 -11.14
N ARG A 567 11.24 20.60 -11.96
CA ARG A 567 12.21 21.51 -12.57
C ARG A 567 12.26 21.32 -14.09
N TRP A 568 12.69 22.35 -14.81
CA TRP A 568 13.10 22.25 -16.20
C TRP A 568 14.56 21.80 -16.30
N ASP A 569 15.00 21.37 -17.48
CA ASP A 569 16.41 21.00 -17.74
C ASP A 569 17.39 22.15 -17.45
N SER A 570 16.91 23.40 -17.46
CA SER A 570 17.67 24.59 -17.06
C SER A 570 17.93 24.70 -15.55
N GLY A 571 17.32 23.84 -14.73
CA GLY A 571 17.34 23.90 -13.27
C GLY A 571 16.32 24.87 -12.65
N LEU A 572 15.58 25.62 -13.47
CA LEU A 572 14.50 26.48 -13.00
C LEU A 572 13.32 25.64 -12.49
N PHE A 573 12.74 26.03 -11.34
CA PHE A 573 11.53 25.41 -10.83
C PHE A 573 10.34 25.69 -11.77
N LYS A 574 9.52 24.67 -12.01
CA LYS A 574 8.29 24.81 -12.78
C LYS A 574 7.33 25.72 -12.02
N ARG A 575 6.64 26.60 -12.75
CA ARG A 575 5.59 27.45 -12.17
C ARG A 575 4.39 26.59 -11.72
N PRO A 576 3.70 26.95 -10.61
CA PRO A 576 2.55 26.22 -10.08
C PRO A 576 1.41 26.05 -11.09
N ASP A 577 1.28 27.00 -12.03
CA ASP A 577 0.28 26.96 -13.10
C ASP A 577 0.47 25.77 -14.08
N ASN A 578 1.67 25.18 -14.12
CA ASN A 578 1.99 24.01 -14.95
C ASN A 578 1.62 22.67 -14.30
N PHE A 579 1.23 22.68 -13.02
CA PHE A 579 0.88 21.46 -12.31
C PHE A 579 -0.55 21.07 -12.67
N PRO A 580 -0.83 19.78 -12.97
CA PRO A 580 -2.15 19.36 -13.41
C PRO A 580 -3.18 19.47 -12.28
N THR A 581 -4.42 19.84 -12.60
CA THR A 581 -5.49 19.95 -11.59
C THR A 581 -5.71 18.63 -10.83
N GLN A 582 -5.67 17.51 -11.54
CA GLN A 582 -5.81 16.17 -10.97
C GLN A 582 -4.48 15.65 -10.40
N SER A 583 -3.96 16.38 -9.41
CA SER A 583 -2.75 15.99 -8.70
C SER A 583 -2.74 16.42 -7.23
N VAL A 584 -1.82 15.80 -6.51
CA VAL A 584 -1.32 16.21 -5.20
C VAL A 584 -0.01 16.96 -5.38
N VAL A 585 0.18 18.05 -4.65
CA VAL A 585 1.48 18.73 -4.51
C VAL A 585 2.00 18.66 -3.09
N THR A 586 3.31 18.44 -2.96
CA THR A 586 4.04 18.50 -1.69
C THR A 586 5.44 19.06 -1.91
N VAL A 587 6.07 19.55 -0.85
CA VAL A 587 7.48 19.97 -0.88
C VAL A 587 8.38 18.74 -0.91
N ALA A 588 8.14 17.83 0.03
CA ALA A 588 8.92 16.64 0.29
C ALA A 588 8.01 15.43 0.55
N THR A 589 8.60 14.24 0.50
CA THR A 589 8.05 12.98 1.00
C THR A 589 8.91 12.44 2.14
N HIS A 590 8.51 11.31 2.73
CA HIS A 590 9.30 10.63 3.75
C HIS A 590 10.64 10.06 3.23
N ASP A 591 10.79 9.89 1.91
CA ASP A 591 12.00 9.40 1.25
C ASP A 591 12.96 10.52 0.81
N THR A 592 12.48 11.77 0.81
CA THR A 592 13.29 12.93 0.41
C THR A 592 13.73 13.73 1.63
N SER A 593 14.70 14.63 1.42
CA SER A 593 15.04 15.61 2.45
C SER A 593 13.85 16.48 2.80
N THR A 594 13.78 16.95 4.04
CA THR A 594 12.89 18.06 4.41
C THR A 594 13.32 19.34 3.69
N LEU A 595 12.47 20.36 3.65
CA LEU A 595 12.83 21.68 3.12
C LEU A 595 14.04 22.28 3.85
N THR A 596 14.05 22.20 5.18
CA THR A 596 15.17 22.67 6.00
C THR A 596 16.44 21.88 5.71
N GLY A 597 16.34 20.54 5.65
CA GLY A 597 17.46 19.65 5.36
C GLY A 597 18.05 19.92 3.98
N TRP A 598 17.20 20.03 2.96
CA TRP A 598 17.60 20.36 1.59
C TRP A 598 18.25 21.74 1.52
N TRP A 599 17.66 22.74 2.19
CA TRP A 599 18.22 24.10 2.22
C TRP A 599 19.60 24.12 2.87
N GLN A 600 19.81 23.36 3.95
CA GLN A 600 21.11 23.29 4.64
C GLN A 600 22.10 22.31 4.00
N GLY A 601 21.67 21.49 3.05
CA GLY A 601 22.48 20.43 2.43
C GLY A 601 22.71 19.21 3.34
N ARG A 602 21.78 18.93 4.26
CA ARG A 602 21.87 17.79 5.18
C ARG A 602 21.79 16.46 4.46
N ASP A 603 20.92 16.37 3.45
CA ASP A 603 20.83 15.25 2.53
C ASP A 603 22.17 14.95 1.83
N LEU A 604 22.87 15.98 1.38
CA LEU A 604 24.17 15.84 0.72
C LEU A 604 25.25 15.36 1.68
N GLN A 605 25.17 15.74 2.96
CA GLN A 605 26.05 15.23 4.01
C GLN A 605 25.80 13.74 4.25
N TRP A 606 24.53 13.33 4.35
CA TRP A 606 24.19 11.91 4.47
C TRP A 606 24.66 11.10 3.28
N ARG A 607 24.41 11.56 2.04
CA ARG A 607 24.90 10.90 0.82
C ARG A 607 26.43 10.73 0.84
N GLN A 608 27.17 11.72 1.32
CA GLN A 608 28.62 11.63 1.46
C GLN A 608 29.03 10.64 2.56
N GLN A 609 28.40 10.69 3.73
CA GLN A 609 28.69 9.80 4.87
C GLN A 609 28.41 8.33 4.55
N LEU A 610 27.39 8.08 3.73
CA LEU A 610 26.93 6.75 3.33
C LEU A 610 27.57 6.25 2.03
N ASN A 611 28.50 7.01 1.45
CA ASN A 611 29.17 6.70 0.17
C ASN A 611 28.18 6.41 -0.98
N LEU A 612 27.11 7.20 -1.08
CA LEU A 612 26.07 7.05 -2.11
C LEU A 612 26.41 7.74 -3.44
N TYR A 613 27.58 8.36 -3.55
CA TYR A 613 28.06 8.92 -4.81
C TYR A 613 28.89 7.90 -5.58
N PRO A 614 28.76 7.83 -6.92
CA PRO A 614 29.57 6.93 -7.73
C PRO A 614 31.08 7.29 -7.68
N ASN A 615 31.40 8.57 -7.45
CA ASN A 615 32.76 9.09 -7.27
C ASN A 615 32.74 10.47 -6.58
N ASP A 616 33.92 10.96 -6.15
CA ASP A 616 34.07 12.25 -5.46
C ASP A 616 33.68 13.46 -6.33
N GLU A 617 33.89 13.37 -7.64
CA GLU A 617 33.56 14.44 -8.60
C GLU A 617 32.04 14.65 -8.67
N ALA A 618 31.27 13.56 -8.74
CA ALA A 618 29.81 13.60 -8.69
C ALA A 618 29.31 14.23 -7.37
N GLY A 619 29.91 13.87 -6.24
CA GLY A 619 29.56 14.47 -4.95
C GLY A 619 29.89 15.96 -4.87
N LEU A 620 31.01 16.40 -5.47
CA LEU A 620 31.36 17.82 -5.56
C LEU A 620 30.40 18.58 -6.49
N ALA A 621 30.04 17.98 -7.63
CA ALA A 621 29.11 18.56 -8.58
C ALA A 621 27.72 18.78 -7.95
N ASP A 622 27.18 17.79 -7.22
CA ASP A 622 25.88 17.88 -6.54
C ASP A 622 25.86 18.99 -5.47
N ARG A 623 26.92 19.08 -4.65
CA ARG A 623 27.07 20.17 -3.67
C ARG A 623 27.17 21.55 -4.30
N ASN A 624 27.89 21.67 -5.41
CA ASN A 624 28.00 22.93 -6.14
C ASN A 624 26.67 23.31 -6.81
N ALA A 625 25.94 22.34 -7.37
CA ALA A 625 24.64 22.54 -7.98
C ALA A 625 23.60 23.06 -6.96
N ARG A 626 23.64 22.58 -5.71
CA ARG A 626 22.72 23.04 -4.65
C ARG A 626 22.73 24.57 -4.46
N VAL A 627 23.86 25.25 -4.71
CA VAL A 627 23.94 26.72 -4.61
C VAL A 627 23.00 27.38 -5.63
N SER A 628 23.09 27.01 -6.91
CA SER A 628 22.23 27.58 -7.95
C SER A 628 20.77 27.11 -7.80
N GLU A 629 20.53 25.91 -7.28
CA GLU A 629 19.17 25.45 -7.00
C GLU A 629 18.46 26.33 -5.95
N ARG A 630 19.16 26.77 -4.90
CA ARG A 630 18.59 27.69 -3.89
C ARG A 630 18.27 29.05 -4.50
N GLU A 631 19.16 29.58 -5.33
CA GLU A 631 18.94 30.84 -6.06
C GLU A 631 17.71 30.73 -6.97
N ASN A 632 17.59 29.61 -7.70
CA ASN A 632 16.44 29.34 -8.57
C ASN A 632 15.12 29.22 -7.79
N LEU A 633 15.14 28.62 -6.60
CA LEU A 633 13.95 28.57 -5.74
C LEU A 633 13.54 29.98 -5.30
N ILE A 634 14.47 30.79 -4.80
CA ILE A 634 14.18 32.18 -4.39
C ILE A 634 13.66 33.00 -5.57
N ALA A 635 14.25 32.85 -6.76
CA ALA A 635 13.79 33.52 -7.96
C ALA A 635 12.33 33.14 -8.29
N ALA A 636 11.98 31.84 -8.22
CA ALA A 636 10.62 31.38 -8.46
C ALA A 636 9.61 31.90 -7.42
N LEU A 637 9.99 31.93 -6.13
CA LEU A 637 9.15 32.48 -5.08
C LEU A 637 8.91 33.99 -5.25
N ASN A 638 9.96 34.73 -5.63
CA ASN A 638 9.88 36.17 -5.86
C ASN A 638 9.08 36.53 -7.12
N ASP A 639 9.20 35.73 -8.18
CA ASP A 639 8.43 35.86 -9.43
C ASP A 639 6.91 35.78 -9.18
N LEU A 640 6.46 34.94 -8.25
CA LEU A 640 5.05 34.88 -7.83
C LEU A 640 4.69 35.79 -6.66
N GLN A 641 5.65 36.60 -6.18
CA GLN A 641 5.47 37.51 -5.04
C GLN A 641 4.94 36.80 -3.78
N VAL A 642 5.36 35.54 -3.56
CA VAL A 642 4.97 34.76 -2.39
C VAL A 642 5.98 34.80 -1.25
N ILE A 643 7.15 35.41 -1.50
CA ILE A 643 8.22 35.66 -0.51
C ILE A 643 8.41 37.17 -0.29
N ASP A 644 8.61 37.57 0.96
CA ASP A 644 9.10 38.89 1.35
C ASP A 644 10.63 38.92 1.23
N MET A 645 11.16 39.52 0.16
CA MET A 645 12.60 39.59 -0.08
C MET A 645 13.38 40.35 1.00
N SER A 646 12.72 41.17 1.83
CA SER A 646 13.38 41.80 2.98
C SER A 646 13.66 40.81 4.13
N LYS A 647 13.04 39.63 4.08
CA LYS A 647 13.17 38.53 5.04
C LYS A 647 13.61 37.23 4.37
N ALA A 648 14.15 37.31 3.14
CA ALA A 648 14.64 36.14 2.42
C ALA A 648 15.66 35.35 3.27
N PRO A 649 15.68 34.01 3.16
CA PRO A 649 16.63 33.16 3.86
C PRO A 649 18.07 33.49 3.45
N GLN A 650 19.01 33.23 4.35
CA GLN A 650 20.43 33.39 4.05
C GLN A 650 20.90 32.28 3.11
N LEU A 651 21.63 32.64 2.06
CA LEU A 651 22.22 31.70 1.09
C LEU A 651 23.60 31.21 1.50
N GLU A 652 24.43 32.07 2.13
CA GLU A 652 25.83 31.77 2.46
C GLU A 652 26.21 32.23 3.89
N PRO A 653 26.50 31.30 4.83
CA PRO A 653 26.09 29.89 4.77
C PRO A 653 24.57 29.77 4.70
N ALA A 654 24.08 28.71 4.05
CA ALA A 654 22.64 28.51 3.89
C ALA A 654 21.96 28.29 5.25
N GLN A 655 21.06 29.22 5.63
CA GLN A 655 20.26 29.12 6.85
C GLN A 655 18.78 29.19 6.52
N MET A 656 18.03 28.22 7.05
CA MET A 656 16.58 28.18 6.95
C MET A 656 15.96 29.28 7.82
N ASN A 657 14.81 29.80 7.40
CA ASN A 657 13.98 30.66 8.22
C ASN A 657 12.49 30.42 7.95
N ASN A 658 11.66 31.01 8.81
CA ASN A 658 10.21 30.87 8.72
C ASN A 658 9.62 31.45 7.42
N GLU A 659 10.20 32.53 6.90
CA GLU A 659 9.73 33.14 5.65
C GLU A 659 9.85 32.16 4.49
N LEU A 660 10.98 31.46 4.34
CA LEU A 660 11.14 30.44 3.30
C LEU A 660 10.13 29.29 3.48
N SER A 661 9.95 28.80 4.71
CA SER A 661 8.99 27.73 5.02
C SER A 661 7.59 28.09 4.53
N VAL A 662 7.10 29.28 4.89
CA VAL A 662 5.77 29.76 4.51
C VAL A 662 5.68 30.08 3.01
N ALA A 663 6.72 30.71 2.44
CA ALA A 663 6.73 31.12 1.03
C ALA A 663 6.66 29.93 0.07
N VAL A 664 7.36 28.83 0.37
CA VAL A 664 7.30 27.60 -0.43
C VAL A 664 5.91 26.98 -0.38
N GLN A 665 5.26 26.96 0.79
CA GLN A 665 3.88 26.45 0.88
C GLN A 665 2.90 27.33 0.09
N LYS A 666 3.06 28.67 0.16
CA LYS A 666 2.26 29.60 -0.66
C LYS A 666 2.50 29.41 -2.16
N TYR A 667 3.74 29.12 -2.57
CA TYR A 667 4.08 28.83 -3.96
C TYR A 667 3.31 27.64 -4.49
N LEU A 668 3.36 26.50 -3.79
CA LEU A 668 2.58 25.32 -4.15
C LEU A 668 1.07 25.56 -4.06
N ALA A 669 0.62 26.41 -3.15
CA ALA A 669 -0.81 26.73 -3.02
C ALA A 669 -1.36 27.55 -4.20
N LYS A 670 -0.51 28.17 -5.02
CA LYS A 670 -0.91 28.80 -6.29
C LYS A 670 -1.22 27.78 -7.39
N SER A 671 -0.85 26.51 -7.22
CA SER A 671 -1.01 25.50 -8.26
C SER A 671 -2.48 25.19 -8.58
N SER A 672 -2.71 24.59 -9.74
CA SER A 672 -4.03 24.04 -10.09
C SER A 672 -4.35 22.74 -9.33
N SER A 673 -3.37 22.07 -8.75
CA SER A 673 -3.51 20.81 -8.01
C SER A 673 -4.56 20.89 -6.92
N HIS A 674 -5.46 19.91 -6.92
CA HIS A 674 -6.63 19.91 -6.03
C HIS A 674 -6.28 19.67 -4.57
N LEU A 675 -5.22 18.92 -4.28
CA LEU A 675 -4.76 18.64 -2.92
C LEU A 675 -3.30 19.10 -2.73
N GLN A 676 -3.02 19.75 -1.61
CA GLN A 676 -1.66 20.02 -1.13
C GLN A 676 -1.43 19.31 0.19
N LEU A 677 -0.35 18.55 0.27
CA LEU A 677 0.08 17.86 1.48
C LEU A 677 1.31 18.57 2.07
N ILE A 678 1.32 18.70 3.39
CA ILE A 678 2.40 19.34 4.15
C ILE A 678 2.95 18.33 5.16
N PRO A 679 4.16 17.79 4.96
CA PRO A 679 4.82 16.96 5.96
C PRO A 679 4.94 17.67 7.30
N LEU A 680 4.68 16.97 8.40
CA LEU A 680 4.84 17.54 9.74
C LEU A 680 6.28 17.99 9.98
N GLU A 681 7.25 17.29 9.40
CA GLU A 681 8.67 17.63 9.44
C GLU A 681 8.93 19.00 8.79
N ASP A 682 8.29 19.30 7.66
CA ASP A 682 8.39 20.61 7.01
C ASP A 682 7.61 21.69 7.79
N ALA A 683 6.43 21.35 8.30
CA ALA A 683 5.64 22.27 9.11
C ALA A 683 6.36 22.68 10.40
N LEU A 684 7.18 21.79 10.97
CA LEU A 684 8.01 21.99 12.14
C LEU A 684 9.45 22.45 11.82
N GLU A 685 9.76 22.66 10.53
CA GLU A 685 11.07 23.13 10.05
C GLU A 685 12.24 22.20 10.44
N LEU A 686 12.02 20.88 10.52
CA LEU A 686 13.02 19.90 10.96
C LEU A 686 14.11 19.66 9.92
N THR A 687 15.36 19.52 10.36
CA THR A 687 16.53 19.29 9.46
C THR A 687 16.68 17.85 9.00
N GLU A 688 16.37 16.87 9.86
CA GLU A 688 16.60 15.45 9.56
C GLU A 688 15.46 14.86 8.74
N GLN A 689 15.82 13.99 7.78
CA GLN A 689 14.85 13.21 7.02
C GLN A 689 14.46 11.93 7.76
N VAL A 690 13.28 11.43 7.46
CA VAL A 690 12.71 10.24 8.10
C VAL A 690 13.39 8.96 7.60
N ASN A 691 13.60 8.87 6.29
CA ASN A 691 14.14 7.70 5.63
C ASN A 691 15.19 8.09 4.59
N ILE A 692 16.19 7.22 4.39
CA ILE A 692 17.11 7.27 3.24
C ILE A 692 16.93 5.96 2.46
N PRO A 693 16.32 6.01 1.26
CA PRO A 693 16.19 4.84 0.39
C PRO A 693 17.54 4.12 0.18
N GLY A 694 17.51 2.79 0.14
CA GLY A 694 18.71 1.96 -0.01
C GLY A 694 19.53 1.76 1.26
N THR A 695 19.04 2.19 2.43
CA THR A 695 19.69 1.95 3.73
C THR A 695 18.75 1.23 4.71
N ILE A 696 19.33 0.54 5.70
CA ILE A 696 18.60 -0.17 6.76
C ILE A 696 18.90 0.49 8.11
N ASP A 697 20.11 0.28 8.64
CA ASP A 697 20.56 0.79 9.95
C ASP A 697 21.68 1.84 9.86
N GLN A 698 22.16 2.14 8.65
CA GLN A 698 23.20 3.17 8.45
C GLN A 698 22.65 4.59 8.69
N HIS A 699 21.34 4.76 8.57
CA HIS A 699 20.57 5.94 8.95
C HIS A 699 19.47 5.49 9.92
N PRO A 700 19.03 6.32 10.90
CA PRO A 700 17.95 5.97 11.81
C PRO A 700 16.56 5.93 11.14
N ASN A 701 16.40 5.17 10.06
CA ASN A 701 15.17 5.06 9.27
C ASN A 701 13.99 4.65 10.14
N TRP A 702 12.89 5.39 10.03
CA TRP A 702 11.63 5.11 10.72
C TRP A 702 11.72 5.19 12.25
N LEU A 703 12.74 5.87 12.79
CA LEU A 703 12.97 6.00 14.23
C LEU A 703 12.75 7.40 14.77
N GLN A 704 12.93 8.45 13.96
CA GLN A 704 12.90 9.83 14.46
C GLN A 704 11.54 10.16 15.05
N LYS A 705 11.53 10.74 16.25
CA LYS A 705 10.33 11.35 16.85
C LYS A 705 10.26 12.82 16.52
N LEU A 706 9.04 13.34 16.42
CA LEU A 706 8.85 14.78 16.33
C LEU A 706 9.28 15.44 17.65
N PRO A 707 9.92 16.62 17.62
CA PRO A 707 10.39 17.28 18.85
C PRO A 707 9.28 18.05 19.58
N VAL A 708 8.04 18.02 19.07
CA VAL A 708 6.88 18.72 19.64
C VAL A 708 5.76 17.71 19.84
N SER A 709 5.06 17.81 20.96
CA SER A 709 3.92 16.93 21.24
C SER A 709 2.68 17.36 20.45
N VAL A 710 1.75 16.44 20.20
CA VAL A 710 0.52 16.71 19.43
C VAL A 710 -0.32 17.82 20.09
N GLU A 711 -0.32 17.92 21.43
CA GLU A 711 -1.03 18.97 22.17
C GLU A 711 -0.49 20.38 21.91
N ASP A 712 0.81 20.48 21.61
CA ASP A 712 1.54 21.73 21.40
C ASP A 712 1.85 22.00 19.92
N PHE A 713 1.59 21.04 19.03
CA PHE A 713 1.82 21.15 17.59
C PHE A 713 1.22 22.42 16.96
N ASP A 714 -0.03 22.74 17.29
CA ASP A 714 -0.75 23.91 16.78
C ASP A 714 -0.28 25.26 17.38
N LYS A 715 0.68 25.22 18.31
CA LYS A 715 1.28 26.40 18.95
C LYS A 715 2.62 26.78 18.33
N THR A 716 3.22 25.92 17.51
CA THR A 716 4.49 26.22 16.83
C THR A 716 4.27 27.34 15.81
N ASN A 717 5.12 28.38 15.87
CA ASN A 717 4.98 29.57 15.03
C ASN A 717 4.90 29.26 13.53
N SER A 718 5.73 28.33 13.05
CA SER A 718 5.75 27.89 11.65
C SER A 718 4.45 27.19 11.24
N VAL A 719 3.96 26.27 12.07
CA VAL A 719 2.69 25.58 11.87
C VAL A 719 1.54 26.58 11.79
N GLN A 720 1.49 27.56 12.70
CA GLN A 720 0.47 28.61 12.68
C GLN A 720 0.53 29.49 11.43
N ALA A 721 1.74 29.92 11.05
CA ALA A 721 1.93 30.76 9.87
C ALA A 721 1.56 30.03 8.57
N ILE A 722 1.92 28.75 8.46
CA ILE A 722 1.55 27.88 7.33
C ILE A 722 0.04 27.69 7.29
N ALA A 723 -0.60 27.32 8.40
CA ALA A 723 -2.05 27.13 8.46
C ALA A 723 -2.80 28.41 8.06
N GLN A 724 -2.38 29.58 8.55
CA GLN A 724 -2.94 30.87 8.14
C GLN A 724 -2.78 31.12 6.64
N ALA A 725 -1.59 30.85 6.08
CA ALA A 725 -1.35 30.99 4.65
C ALA A 725 -2.23 30.04 3.82
N MET A 726 -2.41 28.79 4.28
CA MET A 726 -3.24 27.81 3.60
C MET A 726 -4.72 28.15 3.70
N ASN A 727 -5.21 28.69 4.81
CA ASN A 727 -6.61 29.11 4.93
C ASN A 727 -6.97 30.28 4.00
N ILE A 728 -5.97 31.10 3.63
CA ILE A 728 -6.14 32.14 2.62
C ILE A 728 -6.08 31.55 1.21
N ALA A 729 -5.13 30.66 0.93
CA ALA A 729 -4.87 30.17 -0.41
C ALA A 729 -5.79 29.01 -0.85
N ARG A 730 -6.21 28.17 0.09
CA ARG A 730 -6.99 26.93 -0.07
C ARG A 730 -8.03 26.84 1.07
N PRO A 731 -9.04 27.73 1.12
CA PRO A 731 -10.05 27.70 2.16
C PRO A 731 -10.89 26.41 2.08
N LYS A 732 -11.34 25.94 3.24
CA LYS A 732 -12.22 24.78 3.39
C LYS A 732 -13.52 24.94 2.60
#